data_AF-A0A9N9VN44-F1
#
_entry.id   AF-A0A9N9VN44-F1
#
_cell.length_a   1.000
_cell.length_b   1.000
_cell.length_c   1.000
_cell.angle_alpha   90.00
_cell.angle_beta   90.00
_cell.angle_gamma   90.00
#
_symmetry.space_group_name_H-M   'P 1'
#
loop_
_entity.id
_entity.type
_entity.pdbx_description
1 polymer ?
#
loop_
_entity_poly.entity_id
_entity_poly.type
_entity_poly.pdbx_seq_one_letter_code
_entity_poly.pdbx_strand_id
1 'polypeptide(L)'
;MQEYDTDVLVVGAGVAGLSTAILLAEQGIRVSVVAKHNGTAPSPRAHVTNQRTMEVFRDMGIEAEAKAAGFSLVGAGSLVMATSLTGQEIMRYSCYGGGDNQLTDFAKSSPCSMHNISQYMLEPVLLARAREKGASIRFYHELVDVEQSSTEVTARIRERTSQGEYVVRAKYLVGADGARSTVATKSGFGFEGEPGLMSMTSSWVEMDLTQYVAHRPACIYWMLQPGDEFWVGSGTCVVMKPWTEWVLNRQYNAEDGEPDTSDEAIIAHARNVLGLPDSLPIRVKHKAKWQVNHVVATEYRHGRIFLAGDAAHRHPPSSGLGSNTCVQDAFNLAWKLALVLKGKADDSLLDTYSQERQPVGKQVVDHAIETLHQMAALPKALGFQRGQSRELGFAQLENLFSDAEGAEESRLYLEEQVQLGNRRSNALGVQLGQRYQDSGAIVNDGTPFPAYQRDPVLYYEPTTHPGAYVPHAWIEYNQQRISVLDIFEHGQFGLVVGIGGKPWEVAAEEVSRDLDIKLPVHYVGLRCPYDDVLCEWRQRREISDRGALLVRPDRHIALRSHDRPENPTEVLRSALKRVLGINPRKLALPSCQKLSSMARFNWEDSLSVKNALTPEELDIQETARAYCQERLRPRVLDAYRDEDYDSNILKEMGSLGLLGATIPTHGCAGVSSVASGLIAKEVERVDSGYRSGMSVQSSLVMGPISEHGTAEQKDRFLPQLRDGTMIGCFGLTEPNHGSDPRSMETIAREHPTKKGYFSLSGAKTWITNSPIADLLIVWAKLETTGKIRGFLIERGECPPGTLETPSLKHKNGLRASITGMIQLDNCPVPAENMLQVEGLKGPFSCLNSARYGIAFGTMGALEDCINRARTYALDRNQFKKPLASYQLIQKKLADALTDAAYGTLAAIHVGRLKDDGEMAPEMISMIKRQNCDRALAGARANAASDEYHIGRHVANLFVVQTYEGQSDIHSLIIGRGITGLQAFH
;
A
#
# COMPACT_ATOMS: atom_id res chain seq x y z
N MET A 1 4.19 -42.45 10.13
CA MET A 1 4.61 -41.07 10.48
C MET A 1 5.90 -40.84 9.70
N GLN A 2 5.98 -39.87 8.78
CA GLN A 2 7.25 -39.59 8.08
C GLN A 2 8.28 -39.17 9.13
N GLU A 3 9.42 -39.85 9.16
CA GLU A 3 10.47 -39.61 10.15
C GLU A 3 11.32 -38.42 9.67
N TYR A 4 11.18 -37.28 10.35
CA TYR A 4 11.99 -36.07 10.11
C TYR A 4 13.21 -36.07 11.02
N ASP A 5 14.38 -35.73 10.46
CA ASP A 5 15.64 -35.61 11.22
C ASP A 5 15.55 -34.48 12.26
N THR A 6 14.85 -33.39 11.92
CA THR A 6 14.63 -32.22 12.77
C THR A 6 13.32 -31.53 12.40
N ASP A 7 12.72 -30.74 13.30
CA ASP A 7 11.53 -29.96 12.93
C ASP A 7 11.95 -28.72 12.12
N VAL A 8 13.00 -28.02 12.58
CA VAL A 8 13.58 -26.87 11.88
C VAL A 8 15.07 -27.09 11.66
N LEU A 9 15.53 -26.88 10.41
CA LEU A 9 16.94 -26.78 10.08
C LEU A 9 17.33 -25.30 9.98
N VAL A 10 18.33 -24.88 10.75
CA VAL A 10 18.90 -23.53 10.67
C VAL A 10 20.25 -23.62 9.98
N VAL A 11 20.43 -22.86 8.91
CA VAL A 11 21.69 -22.81 8.16
C VAL A 11 22.42 -21.52 8.54
N GLY A 12 23.53 -21.65 9.27
CA GLY A 12 24.30 -20.56 9.83
C GLY A 12 24.20 -20.48 11.36
N ALA A 13 25.34 -20.34 12.03
CA ALA A 13 25.45 -20.23 13.49
C ALA A 13 25.98 -18.85 13.94
N GLY A 14 25.58 -17.79 13.22
CA GLY A 14 25.78 -16.41 13.67
C GLY A 14 24.67 -15.95 14.62
N VAL A 15 24.63 -14.65 14.92
CA VAL A 15 23.64 -14.04 15.82
C VAL A 15 22.19 -14.41 15.47
N ALA A 16 21.79 -14.30 14.20
CA ALA A 16 20.44 -14.69 13.75
C ALA A 16 20.16 -16.18 14.00
N GLY A 17 21.04 -17.07 13.53
CA GLY A 17 20.82 -18.51 13.60
C GLY A 17 20.82 -19.07 15.01
N LEU A 18 21.74 -18.62 15.87
CA LEU A 18 21.78 -19.02 17.28
C LEU A 18 20.58 -18.49 18.06
N SER A 19 20.15 -17.25 17.79
CA SER A 19 18.93 -16.69 18.41
C SER A 19 17.70 -17.51 18.03
N THR A 20 17.52 -17.83 16.74
CA THR A 20 16.43 -18.68 16.25
C THR A 20 16.45 -20.05 16.93
N ALA A 21 17.64 -20.65 17.09
CA ALA A 21 17.80 -21.94 17.73
C ALA A 21 17.39 -21.92 19.21
N ILE A 22 17.81 -20.91 19.98
CA ILE A 22 17.43 -20.75 21.39
C ILE A 22 15.91 -20.63 21.51
N LEU A 23 15.30 -19.69 20.79
CA LEU A 23 13.87 -19.35 20.90
C LEU A 23 12.94 -20.49 20.48
N LEU A 24 13.36 -21.32 19.53
CA LEU A 24 12.63 -22.52 19.12
C LEU A 24 12.81 -23.67 20.12
N ALA A 25 14.05 -23.93 20.55
CA ALA A 25 14.37 -25.00 21.49
C ALA A 25 13.71 -24.76 22.86
N GLU A 26 13.63 -23.51 23.31
CA GLU A 26 12.95 -23.12 24.54
C GLU A 26 11.44 -23.38 24.49
N GLN A 27 10.86 -23.42 23.29
CA GLN A 27 9.48 -23.83 23.05
C GLN A 27 9.32 -25.33 22.77
N GLY A 28 10.38 -26.13 22.94
CA GLY A 28 10.37 -27.59 22.76
C GLY A 28 10.37 -28.05 21.30
N ILE A 29 10.79 -27.20 20.36
CA ILE A 29 10.93 -27.57 18.95
C ILE A 29 12.31 -28.21 18.72
N ARG A 30 12.38 -29.32 17.97
CA ARG A 30 13.66 -29.94 17.61
C ARG A 30 14.36 -29.09 16.55
N VAL A 31 15.52 -28.55 16.89
CA VAL A 31 16.30 -27.69 16.00
C VAL A 31 17.68 -28.27 15.76
N SER A 32 18.08 -28.30 14.49
CA SER A 32 19.44 -28.59 14.07
C SER A 32 20.03 -27.37 13.37
N VAL A 33 21.22 -26.96 13.79
CA VAL A 33 21.98 -25.86 13.21
C VAL A 33 23.21 -26.44 12.50
N VAL A 34 23.42 -26.04 11.24
CA VAL A 34 24.64 -26.36 10.49
C VAL A 34 25.39 -25.08 10.16
N ALA A 35 26.71 -25.07 10.32
CA ALA A 35 27.54 -23.92 9.99
C ALA A 35 28.84 -24.34 9.30
N LYS A 36 29.17 -23.68 8.19
CA LYS A 36 30.37 -24.00 7.39
C LYS A 36 31.69 -23.67 8.09
N HIS A 37 31.66 -22.75 9.06
CA HIS A 37 32.84 -22.37 9.85
C HIS A 37 33.06 -23.38 10.98
N ASN A 38 34.29 -23.48 11.48
CA ASN A 38 34.68 -24.43 12.53
C ASN A 38 34.28 -23.98 13.96
N GLY A 39 33.75 -22.78 14.12
CA GLY A 39 33.28 -22.21 15.38
C GLY A 39 32.52 -20.90 15.16
N THR A 40 32.29 -20.18 16.26
CA THR A 40 31.72 -18.82 16.26
C THR A 40 32.68 -17.81 15.61
N ALA A 41 32.22 -16.58 15.41
CA ALA A 41 32.96 -15.48 14.83
C ALA A 41 34.36 -15.34 15.48
N PRO A 42 35.46 -15.43 14.70
CA PRO A 42 36.82 -15.30 15.24
C PRO A 42 37.26 -13.83 15.40
N SER A 43 36.40 -12.87 15.05
CA SER A 43 36.70 -11.44 15.05
C SER A 43 35.50 -10.63 15.54
N PRO A 44 35.71 -9.38 16.03
CA PRO A 44 34.68 -8.65 16.75
C PRO A 44 33.42 -8.30 15.95
N ARG A 45 33.54 -7.93 14.67
CA ARG A 45 32.42 -7.58 13.76
C ARG A 45 31.43 -6.57 14.41
N ALA A 46 30.12 -6.82 14.32
CA ALA A 46 29.10 -5.97 14.93
C ALA A 46 29.26 -5.94 16.45
N HIS A 47 29.03 -4.77 17.06
CA HIS A 47 29.34 -4.58 18.48
C HIS A 47 28.33 -3.77 19.27
N VAL A 48 27.49 -2.95 18.64
CA VAL A 48 26.43 -2.22 19.36
C VAL A 48 25.24 -3.15 19.58
N THR A 49 24.84 -3.36 20.83
CA THR A 49 23.65 -4.09 21.23
C THR A 49 22.61 -3.12 21.77
N ASN A 50 21.49 -3.00 21.06
CA ASN A 50 20.45 -2.02 21.40
C ASN A 50 19.46 -2.53 22.46
N GLN A 51 18.60 -1.63 22.95
CA GLN A 51 17.62 -1.94 23.98
C GLN A 51 16.70 -3.10 23.58
N ARG A 52 16.21 -3.12 22.33
CA ARG A 52 15.31 -4.18 21.84
C ARG A 52 15.98 -5.56 21.88
N THR A 53 17.25 -5.66 21.51
CA THR A 53 18.01 -6.91 21.60
C THR A 53 18.26 -7.33 23.03
N MET A 54 18.59 -6.39 23.92
CA MET A 54 18.78 -6.68 25.34
C MET A 54 17.48 -7.17 25.99
N GLU A 55 16.31 -6.68 25.57
CA GLU A 55 15.01 -7.21 26.01
C GLU A 55 14.79 -8.65 25.55
N VAL A 56 15.21 -9.01 24.33
CA VAL A 56 15.15 -10.40 23.87
C VAL A 56 16.14 -11.29 24.66
N PHE A 57 17.33 -10.79 25.00
CA PHE A 57 18.25 -11.52 25.87
C PHE A 57 17.73 -11.68 27.29
N ARG A 58 17.00 -10.69 27.80
CA ARG A 58 16.27 -10.78 29.06
C ARG A 58 15.18 -11.85 29.00
N ASP A 59 14.41 -11.91 27.92
CA ASP A 59 13.41 -12.96 27.67
C ASP A 59 14.04 -14.37 27.55
N MET A 60 15.19 -14.49 26.89
CA MET A 60 15.99 -15.73 26.82
C MET A 60 16.68 -16.10 28.15
N GLY A 61 16.68 -15.20 29.14
CA GLY A 61 17.36 -15.37 30.43
C GLY A 61 18.89 -15.32 30.36
N ILE A 62 19.46 -14.57 29.42
CA ILE A 62 20.92 -14.40 29.22
C ILE A 62 21.40 -12.95 29.30
N GLU A 63 20.54 -12.04 29.79
CA GLU A 63 20.86 -10.61 29.88
C GLU A 63 22.14 -10.37 30.70
N ALA A 64 22.30 -11.04 31.84
CA ALA A 64 23.44 -10.85 32.74
C ALA A 64 24.76 -11.30 32.09
N GLU A 65 24.74 -12.46 31.44
CA GLU A 65 25.87 -13.04 30.71
C GLU A 65 26.26 -12.16 29.52
N ALA A 66 25.28 -11.65 28.77
CA ALA A 66 25.52 -10.71 27.68
C ALA A 66 26.15 -9.42 28.19
N LYS A 67 25.64 -8.83 29.28
CA LYS A 67 26.22 -7.63 29.91
C LYS A 67 27.66 -7.88 30.38
N ALA A 68 27.92 -9.03 30.99
CA ALA A 68 29.26 -9.39 31.48
C ALA A 68 30.27 -9.63 30.35
N ALA A 69 29.80 -10.03 29.16
CA ALA A 69 30.65 -10.23 27.99
C ALA A 69 31.10 -8.92 27.32
N GLY A 70 30.42 -7.80 27.57
CA GLY A 70 30.74 -6.48 27.01
C GLY A 70 30.81 -5.40 28.08
N PHE A 71 30.44 -4.17 27.70
CA PHE A 71 30.36 -3.04 28.64
C PHE A 71 29.18 -2.12 28.33
N SER A 72 28.72 -1.38 29.35
CA SER A 72 27.61 -0.44 29.21
C SER A 72 28.01 0.78 28.37
N LEU A 73 27.10 1.25 27.52
CA LEU A 73 27.26 2.53 26.81
C LEU A 73 26.76 3.73 27.62
N VAL A 74 26.16 3.52 28.79
CA VAL A 74 25.86 4.64 29.72
C VAL A 74 27.18 5.22 30.23
N GLY A 75 27.44 6.49 29.95
CA GLY A 75 28.69 7.19 30.31
C GLY A 75 29.90 6.92 29.40
N ALA A 76 29.81 5.95 28.47
CA ALA A 76 30.83 5.70 27.45
C ALA A 76 30.29 5.84 26.01
N GLY A 77 29.00 6.11 25.86
CA GLY A 77 28.28 6.35 24.61
C GLY A 77 28.57 7.74 24.08
N SER A 78 29.77 7.93 23.55
CA SER A 78 30.19 9.15 22.86
C SER A 78 30.98 8.79 21.61
N LEU A 79 31.04 9.74 20.70
CA LEU A 79 31.95 9.75 19.56
C LEU A 79 32.85 10.98 19.66
N VAL A 80 34.16 10.75 19.67
CA VAL A 80 35.18 11.80 19.69
C VAL A 80 35.75 11.98 18.27
N MET A 81 35.77 13.21 17.78
CA MET A 81 36.38 13.59 16.50
C MET A 81 37.65 14.38 16.80
N ALA A 82 38.78 13.88 16.32
CA ALA A 82 40.09 14.48 16.58
C ALA A 82 41.01 14.30 15.38
N THR A 83 42.05 15.12 15.29
CA THR A 83 43.11 14.91 14.27
C THR A 83 43.90 13.65 14.58
N SER A 84 44.20 13.39 15.86
CA SER A 84 44.73 12.12 16.37
C SER A 84 44.37 11.98 17.85
N LEU A 85 44.77 10.90 18.52
CA LEU A 85 44.57 10.77 19.97
C LEU A 85 45.48 11.70 20.78
N THR A 86 46.62 12.09 20.23
CA THR A 86 47.57 13.04 20.85
C THR A 86 47.45 14.47 20.30
N GLY A 87 46.68 14.65 19.24
CA GLY A 87 46.43 15.93 18.59
C GLY A 87 45.20 16.66 19.12
N GLN A 88 44.81 17.70 18.38
CA GLN A 88 43.65 18.52 18.71
C GLN A 88 42.35 17.71 18.59
N GLU A 89 41.55 17.75 19.65
CA GLU A 89 40.15 17.34 19.57
C GLU A 89 39.35 18.44 18.87
N ILE A 90 38.62 18.05 17.82
CA ILE A 90 37.83 18.97 17.02
C ILE A 90 36.46 19.15 17.68
N MET A 91 35.76 18.04 17.92
CA MET A 91 34.44 18.02 18.55
C MET A 91 34.11 16.64 19.10
N ARG A 92 33.08 16.57 19.95
CA ARG A 92 32.49 15.32 20.43
C ARG A 92 30.98 15.45 20.49
N TYR A 93 30.28 14.32 20.37
CA TYR A 93 28.85 14.27 20.65
C TYR A 93 28.47 12.93 21.28
N SER A 94 27.34 12.92 21.99
CA SER A 94 26.83 11.74 22.69
C SER A 94 26.13 10.78 21.73
N CYS A 95 26.33 9.48 21.92
CA CYS A 95 25.82 8.41 21.06
C CYS A 95 25.10 7.35 21.89
N TYR A 96 24.18 6.61 21.27
CA TYR A 96 23.55 5.42 21.84
C TYR A 96 22.91 5.67 23.21
N GLY A 97 22.28 6.84 23.39
CA GLY A 97 21.62 7.21 24.64
C GLY A 97 22.58 7.51 25.81
N GLY A 98 23.88 7.65 25.55
CA GLY A 98 24.89 7.89 26.56
C GLY A 98 24.99 9.34 27.08
N GLY A 99 24.32 10.28 26.43
CA GLY A 99 24.32 11.71 26.80
C GLY A 99 23.12 12.13 27.64
N ASP A 100 23.30 13.17 28.46
CA ASP A 100 22.28 13.65 29.40
C ASP A 100 20.94 14.00 28.73
N ASN A 101 20.99 14.59 27.53
CA ASN A 101 19.80 14.95 26.75
C ASN A 101 19.00 13.72 26.28
N GLN A 102 19.67 12.60 26.02
CA GLN A 102 19.03 11.37 25.53
C GLN A 102 18.70 10.38 26.65
N LEU A 103 19.37 10.48 27.79
CA LEU A 103 19.27 9.52 28.90
C LEU A 103 17.82 9.30 29.33
N THR A 104 17.03 10.39 29.42
CA THR A 104 15.64 10.32 29.84
C THR A 104 14.76 9.59 28.82
N ASP A 105 14.89 9.91 27.52
CA ASP A 105 14.09 9.26 26.47
C ASP A 105 14.43 7.77 26.36
N PHE A 106 15.71 7.40 26.40
CA PHE A 106 16.15 6.00 26.37
C PHE A 106 15.70 5.22 27.61
N ALA A 107 15.90 5.78 28.82
CA ALA A 107 15.54 5.10 30.08
C ALA A 107 14.02 4.92 30.25
N LYS A 108 13.19 5.81 29.69
CA LYS A 108 11.73 5.67 29.70
C LYS A 108 11.21 4.65 28.69
N SER A 109 12.00 4.31 27.68
CA SER A 109 11.55 3.50 26.54
C SER A 109 11.75 1.99 26.75
N SER A 110 12.64 1.58 27.66
CA SER A 110 12.96 0.18 27.90
C SER A 110 13.54 -0.01 29.32
N PRO A 111 13.34 -1.18 29.96
CA PRO A 111 14.05 -1.53 31.20
C PRO A 111 15.54 -1.84 30.96
N CYS A 112 15.94 -2.02 29.70
CA CYS A 112 17.31 -2.34 29.32
C CYS A 112 18.08 -1.09 28.86
N SER A 113 19.41 -1.14 28.98
CA SER A 113 20.30 -0.10 28.45
C SER A 113 21.12 -0.61 27.27
N MET A 114 21.63 0.33 26.46
CA MET A 114 22.52 0.04 25.34
C MET A 114 23.87 -0.49 25.85
N HIS A 115 24.43 -1.49 25.15
CA HIS A 115 25.73 -2.07 25.47
C HIS A 115 26.62 -2.18 24.24
N ASN A 116 27.93 -2.24 24.46
CA ASN A 116 28.90 -2.60 23.46
C ASN A 116 29.36 -4.04 23.73
N ILE A 117 28.84 -4.97 22.93
CA ILE A 117 29.09 -6.41 22.98
C ILE A 117 29.44 -6.87 21.56
N SER A 118 30.73 -7.02 21.28
CA SER A 118 31.16 -7.53 19.98
C SER A 118 30.64 -8.94 19.70
N GLN A 119 30.42 -9.27 18.43
CA GLN A 119 29.94 -10.57 17.98
C GLN A 119 30.87 -11.72 18.41
N TYR A 120 32.18 -11.48 18.48
CA TYR A 120 33.17 -12.41 19.04
C TYR A 120 32.86 -12.79 20.50
N MET A 121 32.36 -11.85 21.29
CA MET A 121 32.02 -12.04 22.71
C MET A 121 30.58 -12.54 22.89
N LEU A 122 29.66 -12.11 22.02
CA LEU A 122 28.24 -12.45 22.09
C LEU A 122 27.91 -13.85 21.59
N GLU A 123 28.47 -14.28 20.45
CA GLU A 123 28.13 -15.58 19.86
C GLU A 123 28.45 -16.78 20.78
N PRO A 124 29.54 -16.80 21.57
CA PRO A 124 29.77 -17.84 22.58
C PRO A 124 28.67 -17.92 23.64
N VAL A 125 28.14 -16.77 24.09
CA VAL A 125 27.02 -16.70 25.06
C VAL A 125 25.77 -17.34 24.45
N LEU A 126 25.44 -16.97 23.20
CA LEU A 126 24.32 -17.54 22.47
C LEU A 126 24.51 -19.05 22.19
N LEU A 127 25.71 -19.46 21.82
CA LEU A 127 26.03 -20.87 21.56
C LEU A 127 25.87 -21.73 22.82
N ALA A 128 26.37 -21.25 23.97
CA ALA A 128 26.21 -21.92 25.24
C ALA A 128 24.72 -22.10 25.58
N ARG A 129 23.92 -21.03 25.44
CA ARG A 129 22.48 -21.07 25.67
C ARG A 129 21.74 -21.99 24.71
N ALA A 130 22.08 -21.97 23.43
CA ALA A 130 21.44 -22.83 22.43
C ALA A 130 21.68 -24.32 22.73
N ARG A 131 22.90 -24.67 23.17
CA ARG A 131 23.23 -26.04 23.60
C ARG A 131 22.52 -26.43 24.89
N GLU A 132 22.48 -25.52 25.87
CA GLU A 132 21.78 -25.73 27.13
C GLU A 132 20.28 -26.03 26.89
N LYS A 133 19.65 -25.35 25.93
CA LYS A 133 18.25 -25.57 25.54
C LYS A 133 18.04 -26.80 24.65
N GLY A 134 19.10 -27.51 24.27
CA GLY A 134 19.01 -28.77 23.54
C GLY A 134 19.02 -28.64 22.01
N ALA A 135 19.41 -27.49 21.44
CA ALA A 135 19.62 -27.39 20.00
C ALA A 135 20.87 -28.18 19.56
N SER A 136 20.73 -28.99 18.51
CA SER A 136 21.84 -29.72 17.90
C SER A 136 22.64 -28.77 17.00
N ILE A 137 23.95 -28.61 17.24
CA ILE A 137 24.77 -27.63 16.50
C ILE A 137 26.00 -28.34 15.93
N ARG A 138 26.11 -28.32 14.60
CA ARG A 138 27.22 -28.92 13.84
C ARG A 138 28.00 -27.84 13.11
N PHE A 139 29.18 -27.52 13.64
CA PHE A 139 30.16 -26.69 12.95
C PHE A 139 30.89 -27.50 11.88
N TYR A 140 31.51 -26.80 10.94
CA TYR A 140 32.23 -27.36 9.79
C TYR A 140 31.36 -28.23 8.85
N HIS A 141 30.08 -27.88 8.77
CA HIS A 141 29.05 -28.50 7.92
C HIS A 141 28.41 -27.44 7.04
N GLU A 142 28.52 -27.59 5.71
CA GLU A 142 28.05 -26.59 4.75
C GLU A 142 26.82 -27.07 3.96
N LEU A 143 25.85 -26.18 3.78
CA LEU A 143 24.74 -26.42 2.85
C LEU A 143 25.27 -26.38 1.42
N VAL A 144 24.98 -27.41 0.65
CA VAL A 144 25.31 -27.49 -0.78
C VAL A 144 24.08 -27.17 -1.63
N ASP A 145 22.92 -27.65 -1.21
CA ASP A 145 21.67 -27.55 -1.95
C ASP A 145 20.46 -27.66 -1.03
N VAL A 146 19.34 -27.11 -1.48
CA VAL A 146 18.06 -27.21 -0.80
C VAL A 146 16.93 -27.37 -1.80
N GLU A 147 16.05 -28.32 -1.52
CA GLU A 147 14.80 -28.55 -2.24
C GLU A 147 13.63 -28.52 -1.25
N GLN A 148 12.44 -28.13 -1.70
CA GLN A 148 11.24 -28.15 -0.86
C GLN A 148 10.05 -28.73 -1.60
N SER A 149 9.13 -29.32 -0.83
CA SER A 149 7.82 -29.78 -1.28
C SER A 149 6.72 -29.05 -0.50
N SER A 150 5.46 -29.44 -0.71
CA SER A 150 4.35 -28.94 0.09
C SER A 150 4.41 -29.36 1.55
N THR A 151 5.19 -30.38 1.93
CA THR A 151 5.21 -30.93 3.30
C THR A 151 6.58 -30.86 3.99
N GLU A 152 7.67 -30.67 3.27
CA GLU A 152 9.02 -30.72 3.84
C GLU A 152 10.07 -29.93 3.05
N VAL A 153 11.24 -29.79 3.66
CA VAL A 153 12.49 -29.28 3.08
C VAL A 153 13.55 -30.38 3.18
N THR A 154 14.26 -30.61 2.08
CA THR A 154 15.37 -31.56 1.99
C THR A 154 16.64 -30.77 1.71
N ALA A 155 17.58 -30.80 2.64
CA ALA A 155 18.84 -30.07 2.56
C ALA A 155 20.01 -31.04 2.43
N ARG A 156 20.88 -30.80 1.44
CA ARG A 156 22.10 -31.59 1.24
C ARG A 156 23.27 -30.87 1.90
N ILE A 157 23.88 -31.54 2.88
CA ILE A 157 24.93 -31.00 3.75
C ILE A 157 26.24 -31.73 3.47
N ARG A 158 27.33 -30.98 3.32
CA ARG A 158 28.69 -31.51 3.22
C ARG A 158 29.44 -31.32 4.52
N GLU A 159 29.96 -32.40 5.07
CA GLU A 159 30.94 -32.33 6.15
C GLU A 159 32.31 -31.96 5.56
N ARG A 160 32.87 -30.83 5.98
CA ARG A 160 34.10 -30.30 5.36
C ARG A 160 35.36 -31.08 5.73
N THR A 161 35.33 -31.89 6.79
CA THR A 161 36.48 -32.74 7.18
C THR A 161 36.59 -33.95 6.26
N SER A 162 35.52 -34.73 6.13
CA SER A 162 35.48 -35.97 5.36
C SER A 162 35.17 -35.76 3.88
N GLN A 163 34.64 -34.58 3.52
CA GLN A 163 34.02 -34.27 2.23
C GLN A 163 32.79 -35.14 1.92
N GLY A 164 32.31 -35.93 2.89
CA GLY A 164 31.08 -36.71 2.76
C GLY A 164 29.85 -35.82 2.75
N GLU A 165 28.88 -36.16 1.91
CA GLU A 165 27.58 -35.48 1.85
C GLU A 165 26.49 -36.37 2.46
N TYR A 166 25.58 -35.74 3.20
CA TYR A 166 24.39 -36.39 3.73
C TYR A 166 23.17 -35.47 3.59
N VAL A 167 21.99 -36.04 3.75
CA VAL A 167 20.72 -35.32 3.60
C VAL A 167 20.10 -35.10 4.98
N VAL A 168 19.52 -33.92 5.19
CA VAL A 168 18.69 -33.58 6.34
C VAL A 168 17.29 -33.26 5.85
N ARG A 169 16.29 -33.97 6.38
CA ARG A 169 14.87 -33.70 6.15
C ARG A 169 14.31 -32.92 7.33
N ALA A 170 13.75 -31.75 7.04
CA ALA A 170 13.13 -30.87 8.02
C ALA A 170 11.74 -30.41 7.56
N LYS A 171 10.88 -29.96 8.48
CA LYS A 171 9.58 -29.40 8.11
C LYS A 171 9.72 -27.97 7.58
N TYR A 172 10.69 -27.22 8.11
CA TYR A 172 11.02 -25.86 7.71
C TYR A 172 12.52 -25.62 7.76
N LEU A 173 13.00 -24.64 6.98
CA LEU A 173 14.40 -24.21 6.96
C LEU A 173 14.52 -22.70 7.18
N VAL A 174 15.46 -22.29 8.03
CA VAL A 174 15.81 -20.88 8.23
C VAL A 174 17.24 -20.62 7.73
N GLY A 175 17.35 -19.82 6.67
CA GLY A 175 18.60 -19.32 6.13
C GLY A 175 19.11 -18.13 6.93
N ALA A 176 20.10 -18.38 7.77
CA ALA A 176 20.83 -17.42 8.58
C ALA A 176 22.35 -17.47 8.25
N ASP A 177 22.66 -17.76 6.98
CA ASP A 177 24.00 -18.12 6.47
C ASP A 177 24.78 -16.92 5.92
N GLY A 178 24.30 -15.71 6.21
CA GLY A 178 25.01 -14.45 6.06
C GLY A 178 24.86 -13.79 4.68
N ALA A 179 25.65 -12.74 4.45
CA ALA A 179 25.57 -11.87 3.27
C ALA A 179 25.79 -12.56 1.91
N ARG A 180 26.26 -13.81 1.86
CA ARG A 180 26.34 -14.63 0.64
C ARG A 180 25.55 -15.91 0.85
N SER A 181 24.26 -15.74 1.14
CA SER A 181 23.35 -16.81 1.51
C SER A 181 23.18 -17.82 0.38
N THR A 182 23.64 -19.05 0.62
CA THR A 182 23.40 -20.20 -0.26
C THR A 182 21.92 -20.55 -0.24
N VAL A 183 21.25 -20.43 0.91
CA VAL A 183 19.80 -20.64 1.03
C VAL A 183 19.06 -19.69 0.09
N ALA A 184 19.36 -18.39 0.14
CA ALA A 184 18.68 -17.40 -0.70
C ALA A 184 18.86 -17.70 -2.20
N THR A 185 20.10 -17.97 -2.62
CA THR A 185 20.41 -18.28 -4.03
C THR A 185 19.73 -19.56 -4.50
N LYS A 186 19.77 -20.63 -3.71
CA LYS A 186 19.21 -21.94 -4.10
C LYS A 186 17.69 -21.99 -4.05
N SER A 187 17.07 -21.17 -3.20
CA SER A 187 15.61 -21.09 -3.06
C SER A 187 14.97 -19.97 -3.87
N GLY A 188 15.74 -19.28 -4.71
CA GLY A 188 15.24 -18.31 -5.69
C GLY A 188 14.75 -16.98 -5.12
N PHE A 189 15.24 -16.55 -3.95
CA PHE A 189 14.85 -15.28 -3.36
C PHE A 189 15.31 -14.08 -4.20
N GLY A 190 14.41 -13.12 -4.41
CA GLY A 190 14.70 -11.84 -5.06
C GLY A 190 15.39 -10.84 -4.12
N PHE A 191 16.19 -9.94 -4.70
CA PHE A 191 16.88 -8.88 -3.97
C PHE A 191 16.80 -7.56 -4.74
N GLU A 192 16.71 -6.46 -3.99
CA GLU A 192 16.77 -5.09 -4.49
C GLU A 192 17.99 -4.36 -3.90
N GLY A 193 18.51 -3.37 -4.65
CA GLY A 193 19.61 -2.49 -4.25
C GLY A 193 20.93 -2.72 -5.01
N GLU A 194 21.99 -2.06 -4.56
CA GLU A 194 23.32 -2.04 -5.19
C GLU A 194 24.39 -2.70 -4.29
N PRO A 195 25.07 -3.77 -4.75
CA PRO A 195 26.20 -4.33 -4.03
C PRO A 195 27.47 -3.48 -4.21
N GLY A 196 28.42 -3.60 -3.26
CA GLY A 196 29.78 -3.11 -3.44
C GLY A 196 29.95 -1.58 -3.44
N LEU A 197 29.19 -0.86 -2.62
CA LEU A 197 29.24 0.60 -2.52
C LEU A 197 30.60 1.15 -2.08
N MET A 198 31.32 0.42 -1.23
CA MET A 198 32.58 0.87 -0.65
C MET A 198 33.42 -0.30 -0.14
N SER A 199 34.75 -0.18 -0.23
CA SER A 199 35.68 -1.17 0.31
C SER A 199 36.28 -0.69 1.64
N MET A 200 36.34 -1.61 2.60
CA MET A 200 36.81 -1.34 3.96
C MET A 200 37.83 -2.38 4.39
N THR A 201 38.78 -1.93 5.21
CA THR A 201 39.66 -2.78 5.99
C THR A 201 39.37 -2.59 7.47
N SER A 202 39.36 -3.70 8.21
CA SER A 202 39.19 -3.70 9.66
C SER A 202 40.34 -4.48 10.29
N SER A 203 41.06 -3.82 11.19
CA SER A 203 42.20 -4.40 11.91
C SER A 203 41.90 -4.43 13.40
N TRP A 204 41.79 -5.62 13.98
CA TRP A 204 41.67 -5.80 15.43
C TRP A 204 43.07 -5.81 16.04
N VAL A 205 43.31 -4.86 16.93
CA VAL A 205 44.60 -4.63 17.56
C VAL A 205 44.45 -4.55 19.08
N GLU A 206 45.51 -4.95 19.77
CA GLU A 206 45.67 -4.79 21.20
C GLU A 206 46.76 -3.77 21.48
N MET A 207 46.39 -2.73 22.22
CA MET A 207 47.23 -1.61 22.60
C MET A 207 46.57 -0.87 23.77
N ASP A 208 47.35 -0.56 24.80
CA ASP A 208 46.85 0.20 25.96
C ASP A 208 46.84 1.69 25.67
N LEU A 209 45.63 2.24 25.49
CA LEU A 209 45.43 3.66 25.23
C LEU A 209 44.86 4.42 26.42
N THR A 210 44.82 3.80 27.62
CA THR A 210 44.19 4.35 28.82
C THR A 210 44.57 5.81 29.08
N GLN A 211 45.87 6.14 29.00
CA GLN A 211 46.36 7.50 29.22
C GLN A 211 45.79 8.56 28.25
N TYR A 212 45.39 8.16 27.03
CA TYR A 212 44.92 9.07 25.98
C TYR A 212 43.39 9.22 25.95
N VAL A 213 42.66 8.27 26.54
CA VAL A 213 41.20 8.15 26.34
C VAL A 213 40.40 8.10 27.63
N ALA A 214 40.97 7.68 28.77
CA ALA A 214 40.21 7.49 30.01
C ALA A 214 39.57 8.78 30.54
N HIS A 215 40.19 9.94 30.27
CA HIS A 215 39.65 11.26 30.63
C HIS A 215 38.52 11.75 29.71
N ARG A 216 38.27 11.06 28.60
CA ARG A 216 37.23 11.36 27.60
C ARG A 216 36.64 10.06 27.03
N PRO A 217 35.97 9.25 27.86
CA PRO A 217 35.51 7.93 27.48
C PRO A 217 34.52 8.02 26.31
N ALA A 218 34.80 7.26 25.25
CA ALA A 218 33.97 7.18 24.06
C ALA A 218 34.04 5.78 23.47
N CYS A 219 32.94 5.32 22.86
CA CYS A 219 32.88 4.01 22.21
C CYS A 219 33.53 4.02 20.82
N ILE A 220 33.64 5.21 20.21
CA ILE A 220 34.21 5.42 18.88
C ILE A 220 35.07 6.69 18.89
N TYR A 221 36.29 6.59 18.39
CA TYR A 221 37.18 7.71 18.10
C TYR A 221 37.34 7.82 16.58
N TRP A 222 36.89 8.92 15.98
CA TRP A 222 36.97 9.15 14.54
C TRP A 222 38.12 10.11 14.24
N MET A 223 39.14 9.61 13.56
CA MET A 223 40.35 10.37 13.24
C MET A 223 40.19 11.10 11.91
N LEU A 224 40.36 12.42 11.93
CA LEU A 224 40.20 13.32 10.80
C LEU A 224 41.55 14.03 10.55
N GLN A 225 42.55 13.31 10.03
CA GLN A 225 43.83 13.94 9.69
C GLN A 225 43.72 14.75 8.40
N PRO A 226 44.16 16.02 8.41
CA PRO A 226 44.27 16.77 7.17
C PRO A 226 45.34 16.16 6.25
N GLY A 227 45.10 16.20 4.94
CA GLY A 227 46.02 15.70 3.91
C GLY A 227 46.11 14.19 3.76
N ASP A 228 45.13 13.44 4.26
CA ASP A 228 45.00 11.99 4.07
C ASP A 228 43.96 11.66 2.97
N GLU A 229 44.17 10.59 2.21
CA GLU A 229 43.60 10.39 0.86
C GLU A 229 42.09 10.04 0.74
N PHE A 230 41.29 9.99 1.82
CA PHE A 230 39.97 9.35 1.77
C PHE A 230 38.76 10.17 2.24
N TRP A 231 37.64 9.90 1.56
CA TRP A 231 36.31 10.51 1.58
C TRP A 231 35.63 10.65 2.96
N VAL A 232 36.04 9.87 3.99
CA VAL A 232 35.46 9.87 5.36
C VAL A 232 36.57 9.83 6.43
N GLY A 233 37.60 10.67 6.29
CA GLY A 233 38.71 10.78 7.26
C GLY A 233 39.72 9.62 7.22
N SER A 234 40.66 9.63 8.17
CA SER A 234 41.76 8.63 8.27
C SER A 234 41.33 7.28 8.85
N GLY A 235 40.09 7.17 9.30
CA GLY A 235 39.50 5.93 9.84
C GLY A 235 38.83 6.10 11.21
N THR A 236 38.16 5.04 11.66
CA THR A 236 37.56 4.98 13.00
C THR A 236 38.27 3.96 13.88
N CYS A 237 38.47 4.31 15.14
CA CYS A 237 39.00 3.45 16.19
C CYS A 237 37.86 3.12 17.16
N VAL A 238 37.42 1.87 17.16
CA VAL A 238 36.27 1.40 17.93
C VAL A 238 36.75 0.56 19.12
N VAL A 239 36.22 0.84 20.31
CA VAL A 239 36.60 0.14 21.55
C VAL A 239 35.93 -1.24 21.60
N MET A 240 36.74 -2.29 21.73
CA MET A 240 36.26 -3.66 22.01
C MET A 240 36.38 -4.00 23.49
N LYS A 241 37.50 -3.63 24.13
CA LYS A 241 37.70 -3.72 25.57
C LYS A 241 38.29 -2.41 26.08
N PRO A 242 37.57 -1.64 26.91
CA PRO A 242 38.10 -0.40 27.48
C PRO A 242 39.35 -0.69 28.34
N TRP A 243 40.53 -0.13 28.07
CA TRP A 243 40.96 0.68 26.91
C TRP A 243 42.14 -0.01 26.18
N THR A 244 42.10 -1.34 26.09
CA THR A 244 43.22 -2.19 25.67
C THR A 244 43.01 -2.92 24.35
N GLU A 245 41.77 -3.09 23.87
CA GLU A 245 41.49 -3.76 22.59
C GLU A 245 40.59 -2.92 21.70
N TRP A 246 40.97 -2.83 20.41
CA TRP A 246 40.45 -1.84 19.47
C TRP A 246 40.28 -2.41 18.07
N VAL A 247 39.31 -1.91 17.32
CA VAL A 247 39.19 -2.15 15.88
C VAL A 247 39.45 -0.86 15.13
N LEU A 248 40.46 -0.87 14.26
CA LEU A 248 40.78 0.20 13.34
C LEU A 248 40.10 -0.06 12.00
N ASN A 249 39.16 0.79 11.61
CA ASN A 249 38.49 0.72 10.32
C ASN A 249 39.03 1.80 9.39
N ARG A 250 39.42 1.39 8.18
CA ARG A 250 39.91 2.28 7.13
C ARG A 250 39.22 1.97 5.81
N GLN A 251 38.66 3.00 5.18
CA GLN A 251 38.11 2.90 3.83
C GLN A 251 39.24 2.98 2.79
N TYR A 252 39.06 2.32 1.66
CA TYR A 252 39.98 2.43 0.53
C TYR A 252 39.22 2.34 -0.79
N ASN A 253 39.79 2.92 -1.84
CA ASN A 253 39.31 2.76 -3.19
C ASN A 253 39.99 1.54 -3.81
N ALA A 254 39.21 0.55 -4.25
CA ALA A 254 39.75 -0.66 -4.85
C ALA A 254 40.46 -0.38 -6.20
N GLU A 255 40.10 0.70 -6.89
CA GLU A 255 40.74 1.11 -8.14
C GLU A 255 42.17 1.65 -7.94
N ASP A 256 42.44 2.23 -6.77
CA ASP A 256 43.76 2.76 -6.39
C ASP A 256 44.70 1.65 -5.90
N GLY A 257 44.23 0.40 -5.88
CA GLY A 257 44.95 -0.78 -5.42
C GLY A 257 44.54 -1.25 -4.02
N GLU A 258 44.83 -2.52 -3.75
CA GLU A 258 44.55 -3.14 -2.46
C GLU A 258 45.56 -2.67 -1.40
N PRO A 259 45.13 -2.19 -0.21
CA PRO A 259 46.06 -1.72 0.82
C PRO A 259 46.92 -2.87 1.35
N ASP A 260 48.17 -2.55 1.69
CA ASP A 260 49.03 -3.45 2.45
C ASP A 260 48.41 -3.65 3.85
N THR A 261 48.24 -4.93 4.19
CA THR A 261 47.67 -5.37 5.46
C THR A 261 48.64 -6.26 6.23
N SER A 262 49.95 -6.17 5.93
CA SER A 262 51.02 -6.69 6.79
C SER A 262 50.89 -6.13 8.22
N ASP A 263 51.35 -6.88 9.21
CA ASP A 263 51.24 -6.43 10.60
C ASP A 263 52.06 -5.15 10.81
N GLU A 264 53.21 -5.06 10.13
CA GLU A 264 54.08 -3.89 10.09
C GLU A 264 53.36 -2.67 9.52
N ALA A 265 52.63 -2.81 8.39
CA ALA A 265 51.87 -1.71 7.80
C ALA A 265 50.70 -1.27 8.68
N ILE A 266 50.00 -2.21 9.32
CA ILE A 266 48.90 -1.90 10.25
C ILE A 266 49.44 -1.15 11.48
N ILE A 267 50.56 -1.58 12.05
CA ILE A 267 51.20 -0.92 13.20
C ILE A 267 51.66 0.48 12.81
N ALA A 268 52.34 0.63 11.66
CA ALA A 268 52.76 1.93 11.16
C ALA A 268 51.58 2.88 10.92
N HIS A 269 50.50 2.37 10.32
CA HIS A 269 49.26 3.12 10.11
C HIS A 269 48.63 3.53 11.44
N ALA A 270 48.51 2.63 12.41
CA ALA A 270 47.97 2.91 13.74
C ALA A 270 48.78 4.01 14.45
N ARG A 271 50.12 3.94 14.43
CA ARG A 271 50.99 4.96 15.01
C ARG A 271 50.80 6.32 14.36
N ASN A 272 50.76 6.37 13.04
CA ASN A 272 50.56 7.61 12.29
C ASN A 272 49.18 8.23 12.54
N VAL A 273 48.10 7.45 12.37
CA VAL A 273 46.72 7.94 12.45
C VAL A 273 46.32 8.33 13.88
N LEU A 274 46.77 7.56 14.88
CA LEU A 274 46.46 7.82 16.28
C LEU A 274 47.48 8.74 16.96
N GLY A 275 48.62 9.02 16.32
CA GLY A 275 49.69 9.87 16.86
C GLY A 275 50.42 9.25 18.05
N LEU A 276 50.67 7.94 18.01
CA LEU A 276 51.24 7.16 19.12
C LEU A 276 52.77 7.10 19.05
N PRO A 277 53.47 7.07 20.20
CA PRO A 277 54.93 6.94 20.21
C PRO A 277 55.37 5.53 19.79
N ASP A 278 56.57 5.42 19.21
CA ASP A 278 57.15 4.14 18.77
C ASP A 278 57.36 3.14 19.90
N SER A 279 57.48 3.62 21.14
CA SER A 279 57.64 2.80 22.34
C SER A 279 56.37 2.08 22.77
N LEU A 280 55.19 2.46 22.28
CA LEU A 280 53.92 1.84 22.67
C LEU A 280 53.75 0.48 21.98
N PRO A 281 53.57 -0.63 22.73
CA PRO A 281 53.36 -1.95 22.15
C PRO A 281 52.01 -2.06 21.44
N ILE A 282 52.02 -2.52 20.18
CA ILE A 282 50.81 -2.77 19.39
C ILE A 282 50.89 -4.21 18.86
N ARG A 283 49.85 -5.00 19.13
CA ARG A 283 49.73 -6.38 18.63
C ARG A 283 48.52 -6.50 17.70
N VAL A 284 48.74 -6.93 16.46
CA VAL A 284 47.65 -7.24 15.52
C VAL A 284 47.08 -8.62 15.86
N LYS A 285 45.77 -8.69 16.10
CA LYS A 285 45.05 -9.95 16.42
C LYS A 285 44.35 -10.53 15.21
N HIS A 286 43.76 -9.67 14.37
CA HIS A 286 43.02 -10.08 13.18
C HIS A 286 42.93 -8.93 12.17
N LYS A 287 42.81 -9.27 10.89
CA LYS A 287 42.65 -8.31 9.79
C LYS A 287 41.66 -8.85 8.76
N ALA A 288 40.79 -7.97 8.26
CA ALA A 288 39.76 -8.32 7.29
C ALA A 288 39.60 -7.22 6.25
N LYS A 289 39.34 -7.63 5.02
CA LYS A 289 38.84 -6.76 3.95
C LYS A 289 37.40 -7.13 3.64
N TRP A 290 36.54 -6.15 3.49
CA TRP A 290 35.11 -6.37 3.26
C TRP A 290 34.47 -5.22 2.49
N GLN A 291 33.33 -5.49 1.88
CA GLN A 291 32.58 -4.51 1.09
C GLN A 291 31.26 -4.17 1.76
N VAL A 292 30.92 -2.89 1.71
CA VAL A 292 29.61 -2.35 2.09
C VAL A 292 28.62 -2.62 0.95
N ASN A 293 27.42 -3.10 1.28
CA ASN A 293 26.37 -3.39 0.32
C ASN A 293 25.10 -2.62 0.70
N HIS A 294 24.26 -2.30 -0.28
CA HIS A 294 22.88 -1.87 -0.11
C HIS A 294 22.01 -2.95 -0.74
N VAL A 295 21.65 -3.99 0.01
CA VAL A 295 20.89 -5.12 -0.56
C VAL A 295 19.84 -5.60 0.44
N VAL A 296 18.59 -5.70 0.00
CA VAL A 296 17.49 -6.24 0.81
C VAL A 296 16.69 -7.26 -0.02
N ALA A 297 16.27 -8.36 0.61
CA ALA A 297 15.40 -9.35 -0.01
C ALA A 297 13.99 -8.77 -0.21
N THR A 298 13.36 -9.08 -1.34
CA THR A 298 11.98 -8.63 -1.65
C THR A 298 10.95 -9.31 -0.77
N GLU A 299 11.26 -10.51 -0.28
CA GLU A 299 10.44 -11.30 0.62
C GLU A 299 11.32 -12.17 1.52
N TYR A 300 10.82 -12.50 2.72
CA TYR A 300 11.59 -13.24 3.73
C TYR A 300 11.13 -14.69 3.88
N ARG A 301 10.12 -15.11 3.10
CA ARG A 301 9.58 -16.47 3.08
C ARG A 301 9.32 -16.93 1.65
N HIS A 302 9.82 -18.12 1.30
CA HIS A 302 9.42 -18.89 0.13
C HIS A 302 8.97 -20.29 0.55
N GLY A 303 7.65 -20.52 0.60
CA GLY A 303 7.09 -21.80 1.02
C GLY A 303 7.49 -22.16 2.46
N ARG A 304 8.35 -23.17 2.61
CA ARG A 304 8.85 -23.67 3.91
C ARG A 304 10.24 -23.12 4.28
N ILE A 305 10.77 -22.20 3.48
CA ILE A 305 12.11 -21.63 3.63
C ILE A 305 12.00 -20.16 4.01
N PHE A 306 12.76 -19.74 5.02
CA PHE A 306 12.77 -18.38 5.55
C PHE A 306 14.18 -17.79 5.50
N LEU A 307 14.32 -16.49 5.26
CA LEU A 307 15.59 -15.77 5.41
C LEU A 307 15.58 -14.93 6.69
N ALA A 308 16.70 -14.88 7.41
CA ALA A 308 16.87 -14.06 8.61
C ALA A 308 18.26 -13.43 8.67
N GLY A 309 18.35 -12.20 9.20
CA GLY A 309 19.60 -11.46 9.33
C GLY A 309 20.24 -11.10 7.99
N ASP A 310 21.57 -11.10 7.92
CA ASP A 310 22.36 -10.73 6.72
C ASP A 310 22.02 -11.52 5.44
N ALA A 311 21.36 -12.68 5.57
CA ALA A 311 20.83 -13.40 4.42
C ALA A 311 19.74 -12.59 3.69
N ALA A 312 18.97 -11.79 4.44
CA ALA A 312 17.81 -11.03 4.01
C ALA A 312 18.07 -9.51 3.89
N HIS A 313 18.95 -8.92 4.70
CA HIS A 313 19.24 -7.47 4.68
C HIS A 313 20.73 -7.18 4.89
N ARG A 314 21.34 -6.39 4.01
CA ARG A 314 22.77 -6.09 3.99
C ARG A 314 22.95 -4.60 3.80
N HIS A 315 23.63 -4.00 4.76
CA HIS A 315 23.77 -2.54 4.83
C HIS A 315 25.11 -2.16 5.46
N PRO A 316 25.53 -0.88 5.36
CA PRO A 316 26.71 -0.39 6.05
C PRO A 316 26.57 -0.54 7.57
N PRO A 317 27.69 -0.59 8.33
CA PRO A 317 27.67 -0.72 9.78
C PRO A 317 27.21 0.55 10.52
N SER A 318 26.89 1.63 9.79
CA SER A 318 26.34 2.86 10.35
C SER A 318 25.10 2.57 11.21
N SER A 319 24.98 3.30 12.32
CA SER A 319 23.92 3.16 13.34
C SER A 319 23.92 1.84 14.12
N GLY A 320 24.74 0.84 13.78
CA GLY A 320 24.88 -0.41 14.55
C GLY A 320 23.63 -1.31 14.53
N LEU A 321 22.78 -1.22 13.51
CA LEU A 321 21.45 -1.85 13.51
C LEU A 321 21.44 -3.35 13.12
N GLY A 322 22.41 -3.81 12.31
CA GLY A 322 22.30 -5.11 11.60
C GLY A 322 22.14 -6.31 12.52
N SER A 323 23.06 -6.51 13.47
CA SER A 323 22.98 -7.62 14.43
C SER A 323 21.76 -7.54 15.34
N ASN A 324 21.25 -6.33 15.61
CA ASN A 324 20.05 -6.15 16.42
C ASN A 324 18.79 -6.55 15.65
N THR A 325 18.72 -6.21 14.37
CA THR A 325 17.64 -6.64 13.48
C THR A 325 17.66 -8.16 13.31
N CYS A 326 18.85 -8.78 13.23
CA CYS A 326 19.00 -10.25 13.19
C CYS A 326 18.31 -10.96 14.38
N VAL A 327 18.51 -10.47 15.61
CA VAL A 327 17.88 -11.07 16.80
C VAL A 327 16.36 -10.88 16.77
N GLN A 328 15.89 -9.73 16.29
CA GLN A 328 14.46 -9.44 16.19
C GLN A 328 13.75 -10.24 15.10
N ASP A 329 14.42 -10.53 13.98
CA ASP A 329 13.92 -11.44 12.95
C ASP A 329 13.67 -12.83 13.56
N ALA A 330 14.65 -13.34 14.32
CA ALA A 330 14.52 -14.60 15.04
C ALA A 330 13.37 -14.58 16.07
N PHE A 331 13.25 -13.49 16.83
CA PHE A 331 12.21 -13.32 17.84
C PHE A 331 10.80 -13.30 17.24
N ASN A 332 10.63 -12.66 16.08
CA ASN A 332 9.36 -12.63 15.36
C ASN A 332 9.00 -14.00 14.75
N LEU A 333 9.98 -14.73 14.20
CA LEU A 333 9.73 -15.97 13.48
C LEU A 333 9.51 -17.18 14.41
N ALA A 334 10.28 -17.28 15.50
CA ALA A 334 10.37 -18.51 16.29
C ALA A 334 9.02 -18.94 16.91
N TRP A 335 8.26 -18.01 17.51
CA TRP A 335 6.96 -18.34 18.10
C TRP A 335 5.92 -18.76 17.05
N LYS A 336 5.96 -18.16 15.86
CA LYS A 336 5.06 -18.49 14.74
C LYS A 336 5.33 -19.92 14.27
N LEU A 337 6.60 -20.25 14.03
CA LEU A 337 7.02 -21.61 13.68
C LEU A 337 6.63 -22.61 14.77
N ALA A 338 6.85 -22.28 16.05
CA ALA A 338 6.52 -23.17 17.14
C ALA A 338 5.02 -23.47 17.23
N LEU A 339 4.14 -22.48 17.04
CA LEU A 339 2.69 -22.69 17.06
C LEU A 339 2.22 -23.54 15.88
N VAL A 340 2.72 -23.27 14.67
CA VAL A 340 2.37 -24.07 13.47
C VAL A 340 2.86 -25.51 13.62
N LEU A 341 4.09 -25.72 14.08
CA LEU A 341 4.66 -27.05 14.31
C LEU A 341 3.94 -27.86 15.38
N LYS A 342 3.34 -27.19 16.37
CA LYS A 342 2.49 -27.80 17.41
C LYS A 342 1.04 -28.00 16.96
N GLY A 343 0.70 -27.63 15.72
CA GLY A 343 -0.66 -27.72 15.19
C GLY A 343 -1.64 -26.74 15.84
N LYS A 344 -1.13 -25.66 16.42
CA LYS A 344 -1.89 -24.64 17.14
C LYS A 344 -2.21 -23.39 16.31
N ALA A 345 -1.61 -23.29 15.13
CA ALA A 345 -1.86 -22.22 14.17
C ALA A 345 -1.79 -22.80 12.75
N ASP A 346 -2.47 -22.14 11.81
CA ASP A 346 -2.40 -22.44 10.39
C ASP A 346 -1.09 -21.91 9.77
N ASP A 347 -0.67 -22.53 8.66
CA ASP A 347 0.56 -22.15 7.94
C ASP A 347 0.54 -20.70 7.44
N SER A 348 -0.65 -20.10 7.25
CA SER A 348 -0.81 -18.67 6.92
C SER A 348 -0.26 -17.72 8.00
N LEU A 349 -0.14 -18.15 9.26
CA LEU A 349 0.55 -17.35 10.28
C LEU A 349 2.01 -17.08 9.90
N LEU A 350 2.66 -18.00 9.18
CA LEU A 350 4.06 -17.85 8.79
C LEU A 350 4.25 -16.80 7.68
N ASP A 351 3.21 -16.47 6.90
CA ASP A 351 3.26 -15.39 5.90
C ASP A 351 3.50 -14.03 6.56
N THR A 352 3.00 -13.87 7.79
CA THR A 352 3.12 -12.64 8.56
C THR A 352 4.57 -12.30 8.92
N TYR A 353 5.49 -13.27 8.88
CA TYR A 353 6.92 -13.00 9.06
C TYR A 353 7.44 -12.05 7.98
N SER A 354 7.12 -12.33 6.71
CA SER A 354 7.54 -11.46 5.61
C SER A 354 6.81 -10.12 5.63
N GLN A 355 5.50 -10.14 5.95
CA GLN A 355 4.68 -8.91 6.06
C GLN A 355 5.25 -7.94 7.10
N GLU A 356 5.82 -8.46 8.20
CA GLU A 356 6.30 -7.65 9.32
C GLU A 356 7.79 -7.31 9.24
N ARG A 357 8.64 -8.28 8.86
CA ARG A 357 10.10 -8.14 8.97
C ARG A 357 10.76 -7.60 7.72
N GLN A 358 10.20 -7.84 6.54
CA GLN A 358 10.76 -7.30 5.30
C GLN A 358 10.73 -5.77 5.27
N PRO A 359 9.64 -5.08 5.65
CA PRO A 359 9.62 -3.62 5.72
C PRO A 359 10.61 -3.05 6.73
N VAL A 360 10.80 -3.72 7.88
CA VAL A 360 11.78 -3.31 8.90
C VAL A 360 13.21 -3.47 8.38
N GLY A 361 13.52 -4.59 7.73
CA GLY A 361 14.83 -4.80 7.11
C GLY A 361 15.14 -3.76 6.05
N LYS A 362 14.14 -3.40 5.22
CA LYS A 362 14.28 -2.31 4.24
C LYS A 362 14.52 -0.96 4.91
N GLN A 363 13.72 -0.61 5.92
CA GLN A 363 13.88 0.65 6.67
C GLN A 363 15.29 0.79 7.27
N VAL A 364 15.82 -0.29 7.85
CA VAL A 364 17.16 -0.31 8.44
C VAL A 364 18.24 -0.11 7.37
N VAL A 365 18.10 -0.77 6.22
CA VAL A 365 19.03 -0.64 5.10
C VAL A 365 19.03 0.79 4.55
N ASP A 366 17.85 1.36 4.29
CA ASP A 366 17.68 2.72 3.77
C ASP A 366 18.29 3.75 4.75
N HIS A 367 18.01 3.62 6.05
CA HIS A 367 18.55 4.51 7.09
C HIS A 367 20.08 4.42 7.23
N ALA A 368 20.64 3.22 7.16
CA ALA A 368 22.09 3.03 7.22
C ALA A 368 22.80 3.70 6.02
N ILE A 369 22.18 3.71 4.84
CA ILE A 369 22.70 4.41 3.66
C ILE A 369 22.58 5.93 3.77
N GLU A 370 21.42 6.44 4.22
CA GLU A 370 21.21 7.87 4.46
C GLU A 370 22.31 8.43 5.40
N THR A 371 22.56 7.73 6.50
CA THR A 371 23.56 8.14 7.49
C THR A 371 25.00 8.00 7.00
N LEU A 372 25.29 7.06 6.09
CA LEU A 372 26.60 6.94 5.45
C LEU A 372 26.90 8.17 4.56
N HIS A 373 25.93 8.63 3.78
CA HIS A 373 26.09 9.83 2.95
C HIS A 373 26.30 11.10 3.79
N GLN A 374 25.58 11.22 4.91
CA GLN A 374 25.76 12.34 5.85
C GLN A 374 27.19 12.40 6.42
N MET A 375 27.83 11.25 6.67
CA MET A 375 29.22 11.20 7.17
C MET A 375 30.24 11.80 6.19
N ALA A 376 29.98 11.74 4.88
CA ALA A 376 30.85 12.30 3.86
C ALA A 376 30.83 13.84 3.78
N ALA A 377 29.85 14.50 4.43
CA ALA A 377 29.77 15.95 4.50
C ALA A 377 30.73 16.55 5.54
N LEU A 378 31.09 15.78 6.58
CA LEU A 378 31.88 16.30 7.69
C LEU A 378 33.31 16.73 7.32
N PRO A 379 34.09 15.96 6.54
CA PRO A 379 35.42 16.43 6.09
C PRO A 379 35.33 17.73 5.27
N LYS A 380 34.27 17.91 4.47
CA LYS A 380 34.05 19.12 3.69
C LYS A 380 33.77 20.34 4.57
N ALA A 381 33.03 20.16 5.68
CA ALA A 381 32.78 21.21 6.66
C ALA A 381 34.05 21.66 7.40
N LEU A 382 35.06 20.80 7.49
CA LEU A 382 36.39 21.14 8.01
C LEU A 382 37.30 21.82 6.95
N GLY A 383 36.81 22.01 5.73
CA GLY A 383 37.59 22.54 4.61
C GLY A 383 38.49 21.52 3.94
N PHE A 384 38.46 20.26 4.37
CA PHE A 384 39.36 19.22 3.87
C PHE A 384 38.99 18.77 2.46
N GLN A 385 40.00 18.65 1.60
CA GLN A 385 39.85 18.24 0.20
C GLN A 385 40.78 17.08 -0.13
N ARG A 386 40.34 16.22 -1.06
CA ARG A 386 41.18 15.12 -1.57
C ARG A 386 42.40 15.71 -2.29
N GLY A 387 43.60 15.23 -1.94
CA GLY A 387 44.86 15.69 -2.53
C GLY A 387 45.44 16.98 -1.92
N GLN A 388 44.82 17.50 -0.86
CA GLN A 388 45.34 18.64 -0.10
C GLN A 388 46.63 18.28 0.67
N SER A 389 47.54 19.24 0.86
CA SER A 389 48.72 19.05 1.71
C SER A 389 48.36 19.08 3.20
N ARG A 390 49.12 18.35 4.03
CA ARG A 390 48.90 18.34 5.49
C ARG A 390 48.98 19.77 6.07
N GLU A 391 49.94 20.57 5.61
CA GLU A 391 50.15 21.94 6.07
C GLU A 391 48.93 22.83 5.80
N LEU A 392 48.37 22.78 4.57
CA LEU A 392 47.20 23.57 4.23
C LEU A 392 45.97 23.15 5.06
N GLY A 393 45.82 21.85 5.31
CA GLY A 393 44.71 21.33 6.10
C GLY A 393 44.78 21.70 7.58
N PHE A 394 45.97 21.68 8.18
CA PHE A 394 46.15 22.21 9.54
C PHE A 394 45.94 23.72 9.61
N ALA A 395 46.39 24.49 8.62
CA ALA A 395 46.14 25.93 8.55
C ALA A 395 44.64 26.27 8.46
N GLN A 396 43.85 25.47 7.72
CA GLN A 396 42.39 25.62 7.70
C GLN A 396 41.74 25.31 9.05
N LEU A 397 42.24 24.29 9.76
CA LEU A 397 41.76 23.95 11.09
C LEU A 397 42.09 25.06 12.09
N GLU A 398 43.29 25.63 12.03
CA GLU A 398 43.68 26.80 12.83
C GLU A 398 42.78 28.01 12.52
N ASN A 399 42.48 28.26 11.24
CA ASN A 399 41.57 29.33 10.82
C ASN A 399 40.13 29.11 11.32
N LEU A 400 39.64 27.86 11.33
CA LEU A 400 38.32 27.52 11.86
C LEU A 400 38.20 27.89 13.35
N PHE A 401 39.28 27.75 14.12
CA PHE A 401 39.32 28.04 15.55
C PHE A 401 39.93 29.41 15.89
N SER A 402 40.08 30.31 14.91
CA SER A 402 40.56 31.68 15.12
C SER A 402 39.41 32.70 15.16
N ASP A 403 39.78 33.98 15.29
CA ASP A 403 38.92 35.16 15.18
C ASP A 403 38.87 35.74 13.75
N ALA A 404 39.30 34.97 12.73
CA ALA A 404 39.24 35.38 11.34
C ALA A 404 37.79 35.60 10.85
N GLU A 405 37.63 36.51 9.89
CA GLU A 405 36.34 36.76 9.23
C GLU A 405 35.78 35.46 8.60
N GLY A 406 34.53 35.13 8.90
CA GLY A 406 33.86 33.89 8.44
C GLY A 406 34.17 32.62 9.25
N ALA A 407 35.09 32.66 10.23
CA ALA A 407 35.41 31.49 11.06
C ALA A 407 34.24 31.09 11.98
N GLU A 408 33.48 32.06 12.50
CA GLU A 408 32.27 31.78 13.29
C GLU A 408 31.19 31.05 12.47
N GLU A 409 30.91 31.52 11.26
CA GLU A 409 29.96 30.87 10.35
C GLU A 409 30.38 29.43 10.01
N SER A 410 31.70 29.22 9.82
CA SER A 410 32.26 27.89 9.57
C SER A 410 32.10 26.96 10.77
N ARG A 411 32.27 27.46 12.01
CA ARG A 411 32.01 26.68 13.23
C ARG A 411 30.54 26.32 13.37
N LEU A 412 29.62 27.25 13.11
CA LEU A 412 28.17 27.00 13.14
C LEU A 412 27.77 25.94 12.10
N TYR A 413 28.33 26.01 10.89
CA TYR A 413 28.09 24.99 9.86
C TYR A 413 28.63 23.62 10.28
N LEU A 414 29.83 23.57 10.86
CA LEU A 414 30.39 22.32 11.37
C LEU A 414 29.53 21.74 12.51
N GLU A 415 29.05 22.58 13.43
CA GLU A 415 28.12 22.16 14.49
C GLU A 415 26.86 21.53 13.90
N GLU A 416 26.25 22.13 12.87
CA GLU A 416 25.09 21.57 12.16
C GLU A 416 25.40 20.18 11.57
N GLN A 417 26.56 20.01 10.92
CA GLN A 417 26.96 18.71 10.36
C GLN A 417 27.19 17.65 11.44
N VAL A 418 27.74 18.04 12.59
CA VAL A 418 27.92 17.14 13.74
C VAL A 418 26.57 16.75 14.34
N GLN A 419 25.61 17.68 14.43
CA GLN A 419 24.26 17.39 14.94
C GLN A 419 23.51 16.35 14.08
N LEU A 420 23.74 16.30 12.76
CA LEU A 420 23.20 15.22 11.92
C LEU A 420 23.67 13.83 12.38
N GLY A 421 24.85 13.73 13.00
CA GLY A 421 25.36 12.50 13.62
C GLY A 421 24.44 11.92 14.71
N ASN A 422 23.56 12.73 15.31
CA ASN A 422 22.54 12.24 16.24
C ASN A 422 21.54 11.32 15.56
N ARG A 423 21.09 11.63 14.33
CA ARG A 423 20.16 10.78 13.58
C ARG A 423 20.74 9.40 13.29
N ARG A 424 22.08 9.27 13.23
CA ARG A 424 22.78 7.99 13.12
C ARG A 424 22.84 7.24 14.45
N SER A 425 23.29 7.89 15.52
CA SER A 425 23.75 7.18 16.72
C SER A 425 22.69 7.13 17.83
N ASN A 426 21.72 8.04 17.81
CA ASN A 426 20.63 8.15 18.77
C ASN A 426 19.26 7.88 18.11
N ALA A 427 19.24 7.00 17.10
CA ALA A 427 18.05 6.65 16.31
C ALA A 427 17.03 5.79 17.09
N LEU A 428 16.59 6.25 18.27
CA LEU A 428 15.73 5.47 19.17
C LEU A 428 14.39 5.09 18.52
N GLY A 429 13.83 6.00 17.71
CA GLY A 429 12.61 5.74 16.96
C GLY A 429 12.75 4.62 15.92
N VAL A 430 13.91 4.50 15.26
CA VAL A 430 14.21 3.36 14.37
C VAL A 430 14.41 2.06 15.18
N GLN A 431 15.01 2.15 16.37
CA GLN A 431 15.32 0.97 17.19
C GLN A 431 14.08 0.32 17.82
N LEU A 432 13.11 1.12 18.30
CA LEU A 432 11.93 0.64 19.04
C LEU A 432 10.58 0.96 18.36
N GLY A 433 10.52 1.95 17.48
CA GLY A 433 9.28 2.47 16.88
C GLY A 433 8.72 1.64 15.72
N GLN A 434 8.91 0.32 15.74
CA GLN A 434 8.37 -0.57 14.71
C GLN A 434 6.83 -0.58 14.77
N ARG A 435 6.21 -0.39 13.60
CA ARG A 435 4.75 -0.40 13.41
C ARG A 435 4.40 -1.42 12.35
N TYR A 436 3.95 -2.60 12.77
CA TYR A 436 3.48 -3.64 11.84
C TYR A 436 2.12 -3.22 11.29
N GLN A 437 2.04 -3.09 9.97
CA GLN A 437 0.83 -2.77 9.22
C GLN A 437 0.52 -3.93 8.29
N ASP A 438 -0.76 -4.10 7.94
CA ASP A 438 -1.22 -5.10 6.98
C ASP A 438 -0.80 -6.56 7.29
N SER A 439 -0.56 -6.87 8.57
CA SER A 439 -0.19 -8.22 9.02
C SER A 439 -1.43 -9.07 9.34
N GLY A 440 -1.40 -10.34 8.95
CA GLY A 440 -2.41 -11.33 9.38
C GLY A 440 -2.39 -11.61 10.89
N ALA A 441 -1.27 -11.30 11.58
CA ALA A 441 -1.06 -11.52 13.01
C ALA A 441 -1.46 -10.30 13.87
N ILE A 442 -2.24 -9.37 13.33
CA ILE A 442 -2.83 -8.24 14.04
C ILE A 442 -4.31 -8.07 13.67
N VAL A 443 -5.09 -7.51 14.58
CA VAL A 443 -6.50 -7.18 14.42
C VAL A 443 -6.64 -5.66 14.53
N ASN A 444 -7.04 -5.03 13.42
CA ASN A 444 -7.27 -3.58 13.37
C ASN A 444 -8.45 -3.23 14.29
N ASP A 445 -8.27 -2.20 15.13
CA ASP A 445 -9.28 -1.73 16.10
C ASP A 445 -10.17 -0.60 15.54
N GLY A 446 -10.03 -0.27 14.26
CA GLY A 446 -10.74 0.78 13.54
C GLY A 446 -10.09 2.16 13.64
N THR A 447 -8.99 2.30 14.39
CA THR A 447 -8.27 3.57 14.54
C THR A 447 -7.04 3.64 13.62
N PRO A 448 -6.62 4.84 13.16
CA PRO A 448 -5.34 5.00 12.50
C PRO A 448 -4.19 4.98 13.52
N PHE A 449 -2.99 4.58 13.09
CA PHE A 449 -1.78 4.77 13.89
C PHE A 449 -1.61 6.25 14.27
N PRO A 450 -1.26 6.58 15.53
CA PRO A 450 -1.01 7.96 15.93
C PRO A 450 0.08 8.62 15.08
N ALA A 451 -0.18 9.85 14.65
CA ALA A 451 0.81 10.66 13.93
C ALA A 451 1.99 11.00 14.85
N TYR A 452 3.21 10.92 14.31
CA TYR A 452 4.42 11.28 15.05
C TYR A 452 4.40 12.77 15.41
N GLN A 453 4.68 13.10 16.67
CA GLN A 453 4.78 14.49 17.15
C GLN A 453 6.21 15.03 17.09
N ARG A 454 7.20 14.14 17.24
CA ARG A 454 8.64 14.40 17.13
C ARG A 454 9.23 13.63 15.95
N ASP A 455 10.50 13.90 15.65
CA ASP A 455 11.25 13.19 14.61
C ASP A 455 11.24 11.66 14.86
N PRO A 456 10.61 10.87 13.97
CA PRO A 456 10.43 9.42 14.16
C PRO A 456 11.73 8.62 14.03
N VAL A 457 12.83 9.25 13.60
CA VAL A 457 14.15 8.61 13.63
C VAL A 457 14.75 8.71 15.03
N LEU A 458 14.73 9.91 15.61
CA LEU A 458 15.39 10.22 16.88
C LEU A 458 14.57 9.79 18.09
N TYR A 459 13.25 9.89 18.02
CA TYR A 459 12.38 9.73 19.18
C TYR A 459 11.45 8.53 19.00
N TYR A 460 11.42 7.66 20.01
CA TYR A 460 10.39 6.65 20.12
C TYR A 460 9.13 7.25 20.76
N GLU A 461 7.99 7.07 20.10
CA GLU A 461 6.69 7.45 20.61
C GLU A 461 5.89 6.17 20.90
N PRO A 462 5.75 5.79 22.19
CA PRO A 462 5.04 4.59 22.57
C PRO A 462 3.56 4.71 22.23
N THR A 463 2.97 3.63 21.74
CA THR A 463 1.53 3.51 21.55
C THR A 463 1.08 2.08 21.75
N THR A 464 -0.19 1.88 22.11
CA THR A 464 -0.80 0.56 22.19
C THR A 464 -1.64 0.18 20.98
N HIS A 465 -1.53 0.93 19.88
CA HIS A 465 -2.19 0.58 18.61
C HIS A 465 -1.78 -0.85 18.17
N PRO A 466 -2.71 -1.67 17.64
CA PRO A 466 -2.37 -2.99 17.10
C PRO A 466 -1.23 -2.93 16.08
N GLY A 467 -0.24 -3.80 16.21
CA GLY A 467 1.00 -3.80 15.43
C GLY A 467 2.13 -2.96 16.02
N ALA A 468 1.89 -2.17 17.06
CA ALA A 468 2.94 -1.52 17.85
C ALA A 468 3.57 -2.49 18.86
N TYR A 469 4.80 -2.17 19.23
CA TYR A 469 5.49 -2.77 20.38
C TYR A 469 4.86 -2.30 21.71
N VAL A 470 4.66 -3.21 22.66
CA VAL A 470 4.09 -2.86 23.98
C VAL A 470 4.95 -1.80 24.67
N PRO A 471 4.36 -0.67 25.10
CA PRO A 471 5.11 0.35 25.83
C PRO A 471 5.69 -0.19 27.13
N HIS A 472 6.97 0.08 27.37
CA HIS A 472 7.55 -0.08 28.69
C HIS A 472 6.85 0.83 29.70
N ALA A 473 6.57 0.29 30.89
CA ALA A 473 6.28 1.06 32.09
C ALA A 473 6.81 0.32 33.31
N TRP A 474 7.23 1.08 34.31
CA TRP A 474 7.57 0.52 35.62
C TRP A 474 6.31 0.33 36.45
N ILE A 475 6.16 -0.88 36.96
CA ILE A 475 5.06 -1.33 37.83
C ILE A 475 5.65 -2.09 39.02
N GLU A 476 4.83 -2.41 40.00
CA GLU A 476 5.22 -3.18 41.18
C GLU A 476 4.53 -4.55 41.19
N TYR A 477 5.28 -5.60 41.51
CA TYR A 477 4.75 -6.93 41.79
C TYR A 477 5.44 -7.47 43.03
N ASN A 478 4.67 -7.88 44.05
CA ASN A 478 5.21 -8.33 45.34
C ASN A 478 6.25 -7.36 45.94
N GLN A 479 5.99 -6.05 45.93
CA GLN A 479 6.90 -4.99 46.42
C GLN A 479 8.23 -4.88 45.66
N GLN A 480 8.33 -5.49 44.48
CA GLN A 480 9.48 -5.36 43.59
C GLN A 480 9.10 -4.58 42.34
N ARG A 481 9.94 -3.62 41.98
CA ARG A 481 9.82 -2.87 40.74
C ARG A 481 10.16 -3.78 39.56
N ILE A 482 9.23 -3.95 38.64
CA ILE A 482 9.40 -4.74 37.41
C ILE A 482 8.90 -3.96 36.19
N SER A 483 9.32 -4.36 35.00
CA SER A 483 8.78 -3.82 33.76
C SER A 483 7.46 -4.51 33.40
N VAL A 484 6.52 -3.78 32.77
CA VAL A 484 5.37 -4.41 32.09
C VAL A 484 5.81 -5.49 31.10
N LEU A 485 6.99 -5.36 30.49
CA LEU A 485 7.52 -6.36 29.56
C LEU A 485 7.89 -7.69 30.24
N ASP A 486 8.16 -7.68 31.55
CA ASP A 486 8.59 -8.85 32.32
C ASP A 486 7.40 -9.74 32.74
N ILE A 487 6.17 -9.26 32.61
CA ILE A 487 4.98 -10.02 33.06
C ILE A 487 4.62 -11.16 32.10
N PHE A 488 5.07 -11.06 30.85
CA PHE A 488 4.73 -12.01 29.81
C PHE A 488 5.73 -13.16 29.80
N GLU A 489 5.25 -14.40 29.79
CA GLU A 489 6.14 -15.56 29.67
C GLU A 489 6.69 -15.71 28.25
N HIS A 490 7.85 -16.36 28.12
CA HIS A 490 8.44 -16.67 26.82
C HIS A 490 7.50 -17.56 25.98
N GLY A 491 7.34 -17.22 24.70
CA GLY A 491 6.56 -18.02 23.75
C GLY A 491 5.04 -18.01 23.95
N GLN A 492 4.51 -17.18 24.86
CA GLN A 492 3.08 -17.13 25.18
C GLN A 492 2.43 -15.80 24.80
N PHE A 493 1.15 -15.86 24.43
CA PHE A 493 0.31 -14.67 24.40
C PHE A 493 0.05 -14.19 25.83
N GLY A 494 -0.28 -12.91 26.01
CA GLY A 494 -0.75 -12.38 27.29
C GLY A 494 -1.90 -11.40 27.08
N LEU A 495 -2.90 -11.45 27.95
CA LEU A 495 -4.00 -10.49 27.95
C LEU A 495 -3.82 -9.49 29.10
N VAL A 496 -3.54 -8.24 28.78
CA VAL A 496 -3.42 -7.17 29.78
C VAL A 496 -4.79 -6.54 30.00
N VAL A 497 -5.24 -6.50 31.26
CA VAL A 497 -6.53 -5.93 31.68
C VAL A 497 -6.34 -5.02 32.89
N GLY A 498 -7.28 -4.11 33.13
CA GLY A 498 -7.28 -3.22 34.29
C GLY A 498 -8.35 -3.56 35.34
N ILE A 499 -8.73 -2.54 36.13
CA ILE A 499 -9.80 -2.64 37.13
C ILE A 499 -11.14 -2.95 36.44
N GLY A 500 -11.80 -4.01 36.88
CA GLY A 500 -13.03 -4.50 36.24
C GLY A 500 -12.80 -5.48 35.08
N GLY A 501 -11.57 -5.98 34.93
CA GLY A 501 -11.16 -6.98 33.94
C GLY A 501 -11.73 -8.40 34.12
N LYS A 502 -12.52 -8.67 35.17
CA LYS A 502 -13.03 -10.04 35.44
C LYS A 502 -13.77 -10.69 34.26
N PRO A 503 -14.61 -9.97 33.48
CA PRO A 503 -15.22 -10.58 32.29
C PRO A 503 -14.22 -10.94 31.19
N TRP A 504 -13.10 -10.20 31.07
CA TRP A 504 -12.01 -10.57 30.16
C TRP A 504 -11.26 -11.81 30.63
N GLU A 505 -11.11 -11.98 31.95
CA GLU A 505 -10.51 -13.19 32.52
C GLU A 505 -11.35 -14.43 32.22
N VAL A 506 -12.67 -14.35 32.42
CA VAL A 506 -13.61 -15.43 32.06
C VAL A 506 -13.55 -15.73 30.55
N ALA A 507 -13.55 -14.69 29.72
CA ALA A 507 -13.39 -14.82 28.28
C ALA A 507 -12.08 -15.50 27.88
N ALA A 508 -10.96 -15.14 28.53
CA ALA A 508 -9.67 -15.73 28.27
C ALA A 508 -9.60 -17.21 28.66
N GLU A 509 -10.18 -17.60 29.80
CA GLU A 509 -10.27 -19.01 30.21
C GLU A 509 -11.08 -19.86 29.22
N GLU A 510 -12.21 -19.32 28.72
CA GLU A 510 -13.04 -19.97 27.73
C GLU A 510 -12.30 -20.13 26.39
N VAL A 511 -11.76 -19.03 25.86
CA VAL A 511 -11.05 -19.02 24.57
C VAL A 511 -9.76 -19.85 24.63
N SER A 512 -9.04 -19.82 25.75
CA SER A 512 -7.85 -20.63 25.98
C SER A 512 -8.17 -22.13 25.89
N ARG A 513 -9.30 -22.55 26.47
CA ARG A 513 -9.79 -23.94 26.39
C ARG A 513 -10.26 -24.31 24.99
N ASP A 514 -11.00 -23.42 24.34
CA ASP A 514 -11.57 -23.65 23.00
C ASP A 514 -10.50 -23.81 21.92
N LEU A 515 -9.44 -23.00 21.99
CA LEU A 515 -8.37 -22.97 20.99
C LEU A 515 -7.14 -23.79 21.42
N ASP A 516 -7.15 -24.32 22.65
CA ASP A 516 -6.02 -25.06 23.23
C ASP A 516 -4.71 -24.24 23.15
N ILE A 517 -4.82 -22.95 23.48
CA ILE A 517 -3.74 -21.95 23.51
C ILE A 517 -3.68 -21.38 24.92
N LYS A 518 -2.49 -21.33 25.52
CA LYS A 518 -2.30 -20.63 26.80
C LYS A 518 -2.48 -19.13 26.62
N LEU A 519 -3.35 -18.54 27.43
CA LEU A 519 -3.62 -17.11 27.44
C LEU A 519 -3.68 -16.59 28.89
N PRO A 520 -2.53 -16.41 29.56
CA PRO A 520 -2.47 -15.77 30.87
C PRO A 520 -3.04 -14.36 30.84
N VAL A 521 -3.74 -14.00 31.93
CA VAL A 521 -4.39 -12.70 32.11
C VAL A 521 -3.62 -11.93 33.17
N HIS A 522 -3.15 -10.74 32.80
CA HIS A 522 -2.33 -9.89 33.65
C HIS A 522 -3.13 -8.64 34.02
N TYR A 523 -3.51 -8.54 35.29
CA TYR A 523 -4.17 -7.37 35.84
C TYR A 523 -3.15 -6.27 36.14
N VAL A 524 -3.06 -5.27 35.26
CA VAL A 524 -2.12 -4.15 35.35
C VAL A 524 -2.88 -2.84 35.52
N GLY A 525 -2.72 -2.21 36.68
CA GLY A 525 -3.43 -0.99 37.03
C GLY A 525 -3.21 -0.61 38.49
N LEU A 526 -3.77 0.52 38.92
CA LEU A 526 -3.60 1.00 40.29
C LEU A 526 -4.19 0.00 41.29
N ARG A 527 -3.34 -0.54 42.17
CA ARG A 527 -3.66 -1.57 43.18
C ARG A 527 -4.14 -2.91 42.61
N CYS A 528 -3.89 -3.18 41.33
CA CYS A 528 -4.02 -4.53 40.78
C CYS A 528 -2.82 -5.40 41.23
N PRO A 529 -2.85 -6.74 41.04
CA PRO A 529 -1.71 -7.62 41.32
C PRO A 529 -0.38 -7.12 40.72
N TYR A 530 -0.42 -6.61 39.48
CA TYR A 530 0.64 -5.80 38.91
C TYR A 530 0.30 -4.32 39.10
N ASP A 531 0.81 -3.74 40.18
CA ASP A 531 0.40 -2.43 40.69
C ASP A 531 1.10 -1.29 39.93
N ASP A 532 0.31 -0.48 39.22
CA ASP A 532 0.77 0.74 38.57
C ASP A 532 0.85 1.91 39.56
N VAL A 533 1.67 1.74 40.61
CA VAL A 533 1.79 2.70 41.73
C VAL A 533 2.23 4.10 41.30
N LEU A 534 2.97 4.21 40.19
CA LEU A 534 3.42 5.49 39.61
C LEU A 534 2.49 6.01 38.52
N CYS A 535 1.43 5.27 38.17
CA CYS A 535 0.50 5.59 37.08
C CYS A 535 1.20 5.76 35.71
N GLU A 536 2.36 5.12 35.51
CA GLU A 536 3.09 5.18 34.24
C GLU A 536 2.38 4.37 33.16
N TRP A 537 1.86 3.19 33.52
CA TRP A 537 1.11 2.35 32.58
C TRP A 537 -0.20 3.04 32.17
N ARG A 538 -0.92 3.65 33.12
CA ARG A 538 -2.13 4.43 32.84
C ARG A 538 -1.93 5.53 31.79
N GLN A 539 -0.76 6.18 31.77
CA GLN A 539 -0.44 7.23 30.80
C GLN A 539 -0.18 6.70 29.39
N ARG A 540 0.19 5.42 29.26
CA ARG A 540 0.68 4.83 27.99
C ARG A 540 -0.27 3.79 27.39
N ARG A 541 -1.21 3.24 28.17
CA ARG A 541 -2.01 2.07 27.78
C ARG A 541 -3.09 2.33 26.71
N GLU A 542 -3.52 3.59 26.53
CA GLU A 542 -4.57 4.04 25.57
C GLU A 542 -5.89 3.24 25.62
N ILE A 543 -6.19 2.64 26.78
CA ILE A 543 -7.42 1.91 27.07
C ILE A 543 -8.01 2.39 28.42
N SER A 544 -9.32 2.23 28.57
CA SER A 544 -10.01 2.39 29.86
C SER A 544 -9.58 1.33 30.87
N ASP A 545 -9.95 1.47 32.13
CA ASP A 545 -9.72 0.40 33.13
C ASP A 545 -10.40 -0.92 32.77
N ARG A 546 -11.49 -0.88 31.99
CA ARG A 546 -12.24 -2.07 31.57
C ARG A 546 -11.83 -2.58 30.19
N GLY A 547 -10.94 -1.88 29.49
CA GLY A 547 -10.39 -2.30 28.21
C GLY A 547 -9.42 -3.47 28.34
N ALA A 548 -8.87 -3.92 27.21
CA ALA A 548 -7.89 -5.01 27.17
C ALA A 548 -6.89 -4.87 26.01
N LEU A 549 -5.68 -5.39 26.19
CA LEU A 549 -4.67 -5.56 25.15
C LEU A 549 -4.28 -7.03 25.03
N LEU A 550 -4.37 -7.60 23.83
CA LEU A 550 -3.79 -8.90 23.52
C LEU A 550 -2.36 -8.69 23.02
N VAL A 551 -1.41 -9.23 23.76
CA VAL A 551 0.03 -9.13 23.48
C VAL A 551 0.55 -10.46 22.97
N ARG A 552 1.32 -10.40 21.89
CA ARG A 552 1.96 -11.55 21.23
C ARG A 552 3.21 -12.01 22.00
N PRO A 553 3.68 -13.25 21.74
CA PRO A 553 4.94 -13.73 22.29
C PRO A 553 6.14 -12.82 22.01
N ASP A 554 6.15 -12.14 20.87
CA ASP A 554 7.20 -11.19 20.47
C ASP A 554 6.98 -9.75 20.96
N ARG A 555 6.08 -9.57 21.95
CA ARG A 555 5.77 -8.31 22.64
C ARG A 555 5.15 -7.22 21.74
N HIS A 556 4.59 -7.60 20.60
CA HIS A 556 3.75 -6.71 19.80
C HIS A 556 2.27 -6.90 20.15
N ILE A 557 1.49 -5.84 20.00
CA ILE A 557 0.06 -5.87 20.33
C ILE A 557 -0.69 -6.43 19.13
N ALA A 558 -1.43 -7.53 19.34
CA ALA A 558 -2.28 -8.13 18.32
C ALA A 558 -3.69 -7.53 18.29
N LEU A 559 -4.24 -7.16 19.44
CA LEU A 559 -5.57 -6.57 19.56
C LEU A 559 -5.57 -5.52 20.65
N ARG A 560 -6.28 -4.42 20.42
CA ARG A 560 -6.66 -3.45 21.45
C ARG A 560 -8.17 -3.31 21.51
N SER A 561 -8.70 -3.32 22.72
CA SER A 561 -10.09 -2.97 23.02
C SER A 561 -10.09 -1.78 23.96
N HIS A 562 -10.53 -0.62 23.45
CA HIS A 562 -10.51 0.65 24.20
C HIS A 562 -11.31 0.62 25.50
N ASP A 563 -12.42 -0.10 25.51
CA ASP A 563 -13.27 -0.33 26.68
C ASP A 563 -13.90 -1.73 26.58
N ARG A 564 -14.58 -2.19 27.64
CA ARG A 564 -15.20 -3.53 27.65
C ARG A 564 -16.39 -3.60 26.66
N PRO A 565 -16.37 -4.51 25.66
CA PRO A 565 -17.51 -4.76 24.79
C PRO A 565 -18.61 -5.54 25.52
N GLU A 566 -19.79 -5.63 24.91
CA GLU A 566 -20.90 -6.45 25.44
C GLU A 566 -20.53 -7.93 25.55
N ASN A 567 -19.75 -8.44 24.58
CA ASN A 567 -19.29 -9.83 24.56
C ASN A 567 -17.76 -9.92 24.40
N PRO A 568 -17.01 -9.86 25.52
CA PRO A 568 -15.55 -9.98 25.52
C PRO A 568 -15.04 -11.31 24.96
N THR A 569 -15.75 -12.41 25.20
CA THR A 569 -15.40 -13.75 24.69
C THR A 569 -15.34 -13.78 23.18
N GLU A 570 -16.35 -13.26 22.50
CA GLU A 570 -16.39 -13.32 21.04
C GLU A 570 -15.34 -12.43 20.38
N VAL A 571 -15.09 -11.25 20.94
CA VAL A 571 -14.01 -10.35 20.47
C VAL A 571 -12.65 -11.04 20.59
N LEU A 572 -12.36 -11.63 21.75
CA LEU A 572 -11.09 -12.31 22.00
C LEU A 572 -10.94 -13.58 21.15
N ARG A 573 -12.02 -14.37 21.01
CA ARG A 573 -12.05 -15.58 20.18
C ARG A 573 -11.80 -15.25 18.72
N SER A 574 -12.49 -14.26 18.19
CA SER A 574 -12.34 -13.82 16.80
C SER A 574 -10.92 -13.31 16.53
N ALA A 575 -10.38 -12.51 17.45
CA ALA A 575 -9.02 -12.00 17.34
C ALA A 575 -7.97 -13.11 17.34
N LEU A 576 -8.03 -14.04 18.29
CA LEU A 576 -7.07 -15.15 18.34
C LEU A 576 -7.23 -16.09 17.14
N LYS A 577 -8.45 -16.40 16.70
CA LYS A 577 -8.67 -17.18 15.48
C LYS A 577 -8.04 -16.53 14.26
N ARG A 578 -8.18 -15.21 14.11
CA ARG A 578 -7.55 -14.45 13.03
C ARG A 578 -6.03 -14.51 13.13
N VAL A 579 -5.47 -14.18 14.29
CA VAL A 579 -4.01 -14.17 14.52
C VAL A 579 -3.41 -15.56 14.30
N LEU A 580 -4.11 -16.63 14.65
CA LEU A 580 -3.66 -18.01 14.47
C LEU A 580 -4.01 -18.61 13.10
N GLY A 581 -4.72 -17.89 12.23
CA GLY A 581 -5.21 -18.40 10.94
C GLY A 581 -6.24 -19.53 11.03
N ILE A 582 -6.93 -19.70 12.18
CA ILE A 582 -7.88 -20.79 12.43
C ILE A 582 -9.30 -20.37 11.98
N ASN A 583 -9.80 -20.95 10.89
CA ASN A 583 -11.10 -20.61 10.31
C ASN A 583 -12.31 -21.03 11.20
N PRO A 584 -13.22 -20.11 11.60
CA PRO A 584 -14.57 -20.47 12.01
C PRO A 584 -15.39 -20.76 10.74
N ARG A 585 -15.84 -22.02 10.56
CA ARG A 585 -16.73 -22.54 9.48
C ARG A 585 -17.14 -21.56 8.38
N LYS A 586 -16.83 -21.94 7.13
CA LYS A 586 -17.57 -21.63 5.89
C LYS A 586 -19.06 -21.29 6.17
N LEU A 587 -19.35 -20.01 6.33
CA LEU A 587 -20.67 -19.41 6.28
C LEU A 587 -20.55 -18.34 5.22
N ALA A 588 -21.36 -18.51 4.18
CA ALA A 588 -21.33 -17.70 2.98
C ALA A 588 -21.73 -16.25 3.31
N LEU A 589 -20.71 -15.40 3.32
CA LEU A 589 -20.72 -14.07 2.70
C LEU A 589 -19.57 -14.09 1.67
N PRO A 590 -19.71 -13.43 0.51
CA PRO A 590 -18.96 -13.79 -0.69
C PRO A 590 -17.45 -13.69 -0.47
N SER A 591 -16.78 -14.83 -0.73
CA SER A 591 -15.36 -15.14 -0.54
C SER A 591 -14.42 -13.99 -0.14
N CYS A 592 -13.94 -13.99 1.11
CA CYS A 592 -12.71 -13.27 1.43
C CYS A 592 -11.53 -14.09 0.87
N GLN A 593 -11.09 -13.67 -0.31
CA GLN A 593 -10.01 -14.24 -1.08
C GLN A 593 -8.67 -14.12 -0.33
N LYS A 594 -7.77 -15.06 -0.62
CA LYS A 594 -6.33 -15.01 -0.35
C LYS A 594 -5.77 -13.58 -0.38
N LEU A 595 -5.18 -13.12 0.72
CA LEU A 595 -4.22 -11.99 0.72
C LEU A 595 -2.86 -12.60 0.34
N SER A 596 -2.58 -12.95 -0.91
CA SER A 596 -2.19 -12.05 -2.00
C SER A 596 -1.30 -10.89 -1.53
N SER A 597 -0.14 -10.77 -2.20
CA SER A 597 0.59 -9.52 -2.43
C SER A 597 -0.30 -8.30 -2.22
N MET A 598 0.22 -7.20 -1.61
CA MET A 598 -0.43 -5.88 -1.67
C MET A 598 -1.20 -5.78 -2.97
N ALA A 599 -2.52 -5.67 -2.90
CA ALA A 599 -3.37 -5.77 -4.07
C ALA A 599 -2.81 -4.80 -5.09
N ARG A 600 -2.23 -5.35 -6.17
CA ARG A 600 -1.47 -4.56 -7.12
C ARG A 600 -2.43 -3.50 -7.64
N PHE A 601 -2.04 -2.23 -7.52
CA PHE A 601 -2.87 -1.13 -8.03
C PHE A 601 -3.21 -1.40 -9.50
N ASN A 602 -4.47 -1.73 -9.75
CA ASN A 602 -4.98 -2.00 -11.07
C ASN A 602 -5.54 -0.70 -11.65
N TRP A 603 -4.77 0.00 -12.48
CA TRP A 603 -5.22 1.26 -13.05
C TRP A 603 -6.44 1.11 -13.99
N GLU A 604 -6.72 -0.09 -14.50
CA GLU A 604 -7.94 -0.37 -15.30
C GLU A 604 -9.19 -0.55 -14.42
N ASP A 605 -9.00 -0.73 -13.11
CA ASP A 605 -10.05 -0.83 -12.10
C ASP A 605 -9.56 -0.23 -10.76
N SER A 606 -9.27 1.08 -10.78
CA SER A 606 -8.44 1.77 -9.77
C SER A 606 -9.00 1.76 -8.35
N LEU A 607 -10.32 1.62 -8.20
CA LEU A 607 -11.01 1.49 -6.91
C LEU A 607 -11.64 0.10 -6.72
N SER A 608 -11.22 -0.89 -7.52
CA SER A 608 -11.82 -2.25 -7.52
C SER A 608 -13.34 -2.21 -7.68
N VAL A 609 -13.83 -1.36 -8.59
CA VAL A 609 -15.25 -1.13 -8.89
C VAL A 609 -15.96 -2.43 -9.25
N LYS A 610 -15.26 -3.38 -9.88
CA LYS A 610 -15.82 -4.70 -10.18
C LYS A 610 -16.29 -5.46 -8.94
N ASN A 611 -15.70 -5.20 -7.77
CA ASN A 611 -16.11 -5.82 -6.51
C ASN A 611 -17.47 -5.29 -6.01
N ALA A 612 -17.93 -4.14 -6.51
CA ALA A 612 -19.25 -3.57 -6.20
C ALA A 612 -20.35 -4.04 -7.18
N LEU A 613 -19.98 -4.83 -8.19
CA LEU A 613 -20.88 -5.37 -9.20
C LEU A 613 -21.28 -6.81 -8.87
N THR A 614 -22.51 -7.16 -9.20
CA THR A 614 -23.00 -8.54 -9.12
C THR A 614 -22.42 -9.38 -10.28
N PRO A 615 -22.36 -10.72 -10.17
CA PRO A 615 -21.94 -11.57 -11.28
C PRO A 615 -22.74 -11.35 -12.56
N GLU A 616 -24.07 -11.19 -12.44
CA GLU A 616 -24.95 -10.91 -13.57
C GLU A 616 -24.60 -9.59 -14.28
N GLU A 617 -24.31 -8.54 -13.52
CA GLU A 617 -23.88 -7.25 -14.09
C GLU A 617 -22.54 -7.32 -14.81
N LEU A 618 -21.61 -8.14 -14.30
CA LEU A 618 -20.32 -8.39 -14.95
C LEU A 618 -20.50 -9.14 -16.27
N ASP A 619 -21.33 -10.20 -16.28
CA ASP A 619 -21.60 -10.99 -17.49
C ASP A 619 -22.29 -10.14 -18.58
N ILE A 620 -23.23 -9.28 -18.18
CA ILE A 620 -23.89 -8.32 -19.09
C ILE A 620 -22.89 -7.29 -19.62
N GLN A 621 -22.03 -6.75 -18.75
CA GLN A 621 -20.97 -5.82 -19.18
C GLN A 621 -20.02 -6.49 -20.17
N GLU A 622 -19.62 -7.73 -19.93
CA GLU A 622 -18.72 -8.48 -20.82
C GLU A 622 -19.38 -8.76 -22.18
N THR A 623 -20.66 -9.15 -22.20
CA THR A 623 -21.45 -9.34 -23.42
C THR A 623 -21.52 -8.04 -24.24
N ALA A 624 -21.84 -6.92 -23.58
CA ALA A 624 -21.87 -5.61 -24.22
C ALA A 624 -20.47 -5.20 -24.74
N ARG A 625 -19.42 -5.43 -23.95
CA ARG A 625 -18.03 -5.13 -24.32
C ARG A 625 -17.59 -5.91 -25.54
N ALA A 626 -17.84 -7.23 -25.59
CA ALA A 626 -17.48 -8.08 -26.71
C ALA A 626 -18.13 -7.58 -28.01
N TYR A 627 -19.44 -7.34 -27.99
CA TYR A 627 -20.15 -6.75 -29.12
C TYR A 627 -19.56 -5.39 -29.54
N CYS A 628 -19.31 -4.50 -28.58
CA CYS A 628 -18.75 -3.19 -28.85
C CYS A 628 -17.36 -3.24 -29.50
N GLN A 629 -16.46 -4.11 -29.01
CA GLN A 629 -15.11 -4.23 -29.55
C GLN A 629 -15.06 -4.97 -30.89
N GLU A 630 -15.88 -5.99 -31.08
CA GLU A 630 -15.84 -6.82 -32.30
C GLU A 630 -16.66 -6.25 -33.45
N ARG A 631 -17.79 -5.60 -33.15
CA ARG A 631 -18.76 -5.17 -34.17
C ARG A 631 -18.82 -3.66 -34.36
N LEU A 632 -18.85 -2.88 -33.28
CA LEU A 632 -19.00 -1.41 -33.37
C LEU A 632 -17.67 -0.70 -33.62
N ARG A 633 -16.63 -1.10 -32.89
CA ARG A 633 -15.31 -0.45 -32.92
C ARG A 633 -14.64 -0.44 -34.31
N PRO A 634 -14.79 -1.44 -35.19
CA PRO A 634 -14.28 -1.35 -36.55
C PRO A 634 -15.04 -0.37 -37.45
N ARG A 635 -16.34 -0.13 -37.19
CA ARG A 635 -17.23 0.69 -38.05
C ARG A 635 -17.17 2.18 -37.71
N VAL A 636 -16.83 2.51 -36.47
CA VAL A 636 -17.04 3.84 -35.89
C VAL A 636 -16.26 4.97 -36.57
N LEU A 637 -15.09 4.70 -37.16
CA LEU A 637 -14.27 5.76 -37.76
C LEU A 637 -14.93 6.28 -39.04
N ASP A 638 -15.30 5.36 -39.93
CA ASP A 638 -15.96 5.69 -41.19
C ASP A 638 -17.38 6.21 -40.94
N ALA A 639 -18.12 5.59 -40.03
CA ALA A 639 -19.43 6.10 -39.59
C ALA A 639 -19.36 7.56 -39.08
N TYR A 640 -18.29 7.92 -38.36
CA TYR A 640 -18.08 9.29 -37.89
C TYR A 640 -17.64 10.25 -39.02
N ARG A 641 -16.81 9.80 -39.96
CA ARG A 641 -16.33 10.62 -41.09
C ARG A 641 -17.46 10.94 -42.06
N ASP A 642 -18.25 9.93 -42.40
CA ASP A 642 -19.22 9.96 -43.49
C ASP A 642 -20.65 10.28 -43.01
N GLU A 643 -20.87 10.36 -41.68
CA GLU A 643 -22.20 10.53 -41.07
C GLU A 643 -23.18 9.41 -41.47
N ASP A 644 -22.64 8.20 -41.70
CA ASP A 644 -23.41 7.03 -42.09
C ASP A 644 -23.65 6.11 -40.89
N TYR A 645 -24.91 5.96 -40.51
CA TYR A 645 -25.33 5.13 -39.38
C TYR A 645 -25.94 3.83 -39.88
N ASP A 646 -25.31 2.71 -39.52
CA ASP A 646 -25.82 1.37 -39.82
C ASP A 646 -27.04 1.04 -38.93
N SER A 647 -28.23 1.10 -39.53
CA SER A 647 -29.48 0.76 -38.84
C SER A 647 -29.54 -0.67 -38.29
N ASN A 648 -28.73 -1.61 -38.80
CA ASN A 648 -28.68 -2.97 -38.29
C ASN A 648 -28.13 -3.06 -36.86
N ILE A 649 -27.40 -2.04 -36.38
CA ILE A 649 -26.85 -2.01 -35.02
C ILE A 649 -27.95 -2.24 -33.97
N LEU A 650 -29.14 -1.64 -34.12
CA LEU A 650 -30.23 -1.84 -33.16
C LEU A 650 -30.76 -3.28 -33.18
N LYS A 651 -30.82 -3.91 -34.35
CA LYS A 651 -31.21 -5.32 -34.50
C LYS A 651 -30.16 -6.26 -33.90
N GLU A 652 -28.88 -5.97 -34.12
CA GLU A 652 -27.77 -6.68 -33.49
C GLU A 652 -27.85 -6.57 -31.96
N MET A 653 -28.05 -5.37 -31.41
CA MET A 653 -28.23 -5.14 -29.97
C MET A 653 -29.47 -5.85 -29.41
N GLY A 654 -30.58 -5.86 -30.15
CA GLY A 654 -31.81 -6.56 -29.77
C GLY A 654 -31.60 -8.07 -29.67
N SER A 655 -30.86 -8.67 -30.61
CA SER A 655 -30.51 -10.10 -30.59
C SER A 655 -29.68 -10.53 -29.36
N LEU A 656 -29.02 -9.57 -28.72
CA LEU A 656 -28.20 -9.76 -27.51
C LEU A 656 -28.93 -9.34 -26.23
N GLY A 657 -30.19 -8.88 -26.33
CA GLY A 657 -30.97 -8.42 -25.18
C GLY A 657 -30.52 -7.07 -24.60
N LEU A 658 -29.80 -6.25 -25.36
CA LEU A 658 -29.25 -4.96 -24.88
C LEU A 658 -30.25 -3.81 -24.98
N LEU A 659 -31.39 -4.00 -25.65
CA LEU A 659 -32.45 -3.00 -25.81
C LEU A 659 -33.55 -3.18 -24.76
N GLY A 660 -33.99 -2.08 -24.16
CA GLY A 660 -35.03 -2.09 -23.12
C GLY A 660 -34.67 -2.95 -21.92
N ALA A 661 -33.36 -3.09 -21.63
CA ALA A 661 -32.85 -4.12 -20.73
C ALA A 661 -33.47 -4.08 -19.33
N THR A 662 -33.87 -2.92 -18.81
CA THR A 662 -34.48 -2.78 -17.47
C THR A 662 -35.97 -3.12 -17.43
N ILE A 663 -36.61 -3.42 -18.56
CA ILE A 663 -38.04 -3.73 -18.61
C ILE A 663 -38.20 -5.24 -18.28
N PRO A 664 -38.98 -5.62 -17.24
CA PRO A 664 -39.09 -7.01 -16.81
C PRO A 664 -40.14 -7.83 -17.56
N THR A 665 -40.77 -7.25 -18.58
CA THR A 665 -41.92 -7.84 -19.28
C THR A 665 -41.70 -7.90 -20.79
N HIS A 666 -42.61 -8.55 -21.52
CA HIS A 666 -42.58 -8.63 -22.99
C HIS A 666 -41.27 -9.22 -23.54
N GLY A 667 -40.66 -10.14 -22.76
CA GLY A 667 -39.41 -10.83 -23.05
C GLY A 667 -38.17 -9.95 -23.12
N CYS A 668 -38.20 -8.74 -22.55
CA CYS A 668 -37.01 -7.95 -22.26
C CYS A 668 -36.22 -8.57 -21.09
N ALA A 669 -34.96 -8.18 -20.93
CA ALA A 669 -34.04 -8.86 -20.00
C ALA A 669 -34.37 -8.65 -18.51
N GLY A 670 -35.03 -7.55 -18.13
CA GLY A 670 -35.40 -7.25 -16.75
C GLY A 670 -34.23 -7.00 -15.80
N VAL A 671 -33.10 -6.50 -16.30
CA VAL A 671 -31.85 -6.34 -15.54
C VAL A 671 -31.85 -5.07 -14.68
N SER A 672 -30.92 -5.01 -13.72
CA SER A 672 -30.77 -3.87 -12.81
C SER A 672 -30.47 -2.55 -13.53
N SER A 673 -30.74 -1.41 -12.88
CA SER A 673 -30.33 -0.10 -13.43
C SER A 673 -28.81 -0.02 -13.60
N VAL A 674 -28.02 -0.66 -12.72
CA VAL A 674 -26.56 -0.70 -12.87
C VAL A 674 -26.14 -1.51 -14.09
N ALA A 675 -26.72 -2.68 -14.34
CA ALA A 675 -26.45 -3.47 -15.55
C ALA A 675 -26.72 -2.66 -16.83
N SER A 676 -27.86 -1.97 -16.90
CA SER A 676 -28.19 -1.08 -18.01
C SER A 676 -27.21 0.08 -18.16
N GLY A 677 -26.76 0.66 -17.04
CA GLY A 677 -25.71 1.68 -17.04
C GLY A 677 -24.38 1.15 -17.59
N LEU A 678 -23.98 -0.08 -17.24
CA LEU A 678 -22.77 -0.71 -17.76
C LEU A 678 -22.85 -0.98 -19.26
N ILE A 679 -24.02 -1.36 -19.80
CA ILE A 679 -24.23 -1.47 -21.25
C ILE A 679 -23.97 -0.09 -21.90
N ALA A 680 -24.57 0.98 -21.37
CA ALA A 680 -24.36 2.34 -21.88
C ALA A 680 -22.87 2.77 -21.80
N LYS A 681 -22.17 2.39 -20.73
CA LYS A 681 -20.73 2.62 -20.55
C LYS A 681 -19.91 1.97 -21.66
N GLU A 682 -20.16 0.71 -21.99
CA GLU A 682 -19.40 -0.02 -23.00
C GLU A 682 -19.69 0.49 -24.43
N VAL A 683 -20.95 0.85 -24.73
CA VAL A 683 -21.30 1.43 -26.04
C VAL A 683 -20.69 2.81 -26.22
N GLU A 684 -20.73 3.68 -25.21
CA GLU A 684 -20.15 5.02 -25.30
C GLU A 684 -18.62 5.03 -25.23
N ARG A 685 -18.00 3.99 -24.66
CA ARG A 685 -16.55 3.76 -24.82
C ARG A 685 -16.16 3.69 -26.30
N VAL A 686 -17.04 3.18 -27.16
CA VAL A 686 -16.85 3.23 -28.62
C VAL A 686 -17.26 4.59 -29.18
N ASP A 687 -18.50 5.01 -28.98
CA ASP A 687 -19.00 6.31 -29.45
C ASP A 687 -20.30 6.75 -28.76
N SER A 688 -20.37 8.03 -28.37
CA SER A 688 -21.58 8.66 -27.83
C SER A 688 -22.77 8.63 -28.80
N GLY A 689 -22.53 8.62 -30.11
CA GLY A 689 -23.57 8.52 -31.14
C GLY A 689 -24.29 7.17 -31.11
N TYR A 690 -23.53 6.07 -31.07
CA TYR A 690 -24.10 4.73 -30.94
C TYR A 690 -24.88 4.56 -29.62
N ARG A 691 -24.33 5.05 -28.50
CA ARG A 691 -25.04 5.03 -27.22
C ARG A 691 -26.32 5.88 -27.29
N SER A 692 -26.33 6.98 -28.03
CA SER A 692 -27.54 7.79 -28.24
C SER A 692 -28.63 7.02 -28.96
N GLY A 693 -28.30 6.35 -30.07
CA GLY A 693 -29.25 5.50 -30.79
C GLY A 693 -29.87 4.41 -29.91
N MET A 694 -29.03 3.72 -29.12
CA MET A 694 -29.45 2.69 -28.16
C MET A 694 -30.31 3.25 -27.02
N SER A 695 -29.90 4.37 -26.42
CA SER A 695 -30.60 5.00 -25.30
C SER A 695 -31.97 5.54 -25.72
N VAL A 696 -32.07 6.09 -26.93
CA VAL A 696 -33.35 6.55 -27.48
C VAL A 696 -34.32 5.38 -27.65
N GLN A 697 -33.87 4.29 -28.27
CA GLN A 697 -34.66 3.07 -28.42
C GLN A 697 -35.14 2.54 -27.05
N SER A 698 -34.22 2.41 -26.09
CA SER A 698 -34.49 1.77 -24.81
C SER A 698 -35.21 2.69 -23.81
N SER A 699 -34.56 3.78 -23.42
CA SER A 699 -35.02 4.65 -22.33
C SER A 699 -36.11 5.60 -22.76
N LEU A 700 -36.01 6.16 -23.97
CA LEU A 700 -36.91 7.22 -24.43
C LEU A 700 -38.10 6.70 -25.25
N VAL A 701 -38.04 5.49 -25.81
CA VAL A 701 -39.16 4.91 -26.55
C VAL A 701 -39.80 3.76 -25.78
N MET A 702 -39.04 2.70 -25.49
CA MET A 702 -39.61 1.55 -24.75
C MET A 702 -39.99 1.92 -23.31
N GLY A 703 -39.21 2.77 -22.64
CA GLY A 703 -39.49 3.28 -21.29
C GLY A 703 -40.89 3.88 -21.11
N PRO A 704 -41.28 4.96 -21.83
CA PRO A 704 -42.62 5.54 -21.72
C PRO A 704 -43.75 4.59 -22.12
N ILE A 705 -43.55 3.70 -23.10
CA ILE A 705 -44.56 2.70 -23.46
C ILE A 705 -44.75 1.71 -22.31
N SER A 706 -43.66 1.25 -21.70
CA SER A 706 -43.70 0.35 -20.55
C SER A 706 -44.35 0.99 -19.32
N GLU A 707 -44.04 2.26 -19.03
CA GLU A 707 -44.52 2.96 -17.84
C GLU A 707 -45.95 3.49 -18.01
N HIS A 708 -46.25 4.14 -19.14
CA HIS A 708 -47.48 4.92 -19.34
C HIS A 708 -48.39 4.39 -20.46
N GLY A 709 -47.99 3.32 -21.15
CA GLY A 709 -48.82 2.73 -22.21
C GLY A 709 -49.98 1.90 -21.68
N THR A 710 -51.01 1.70 -22.52
CA THR A 710 -52.06 0.69 -22.26
C THR A 710 -51.51 -0.72 -22.44
N ALA A 711 -52.25 -1.75 -22.01
CA ALA A 711 -51.84 -3.15 -22.20
C ALA A 711 -51.67 -3.46 -23.70
N GLU A 712 -52.60 -3.00 -24.53
CA GLU A 712 -52.60 -3.20 -25.98
C GLU A 712 -51.40 -2.51 -26.65
N GLN A 713 -51.03 -1.30 -26.19
CA GLN A 713 -49.85 -0.60 -26.68
C GLN A 713 -48.56 -1.37 -26.32
N LYS A 714 -48.46 -1.89 -25.10
CA LYS A 714 -47.28 -2.64 -24.63
C LYS A 714 -47.12 -3.95 -25.41
N ASP A 715 -48.18 -4.72 -25.53
CA ASP A 715 -48.20 -6.00 -26.26
C ASP A 715 -47.85 -5.82 -27.75
N ARG A 716 -48.30 -4.70 -28.35
CA ARG A 716 -48.05 -4.41 -29.76
C ARG A 716 -46.61 -3.96 -30.04
N PHE A 717 -46.08 -3.02 -29.26
CA PHE A 717 -44.85 -2.31 -29.62
C PHE A 717 -43.59 -2.84 -28.94
N LEU A 718 -43.65 -3.22 -27.65
CA LEU A 718 -42.44 -3.58 -26.89
C LEU A 718 -41.66 -4.77 -27.48
N PRO A 719 -42.29 -5.87 -27.95
CA PRO A 719 -41.55 -6.99 -28.53
C PRO A 719 -40.73 -6.60 -29.78
N GLN A 720 -41.33 -5.80 -30.68
CA GLN A 720 -40.69 -5.39 -31.93
C GLN A 720 -39.57 -4.36 -31.70
N LEU A 721 -39.76 -3.47 -30.72
CA LEU A 721 -38.74 -2.51 -30.31
C LEU A 721 -37.56 -3.19 -29.60
N ARG A 722 -37.83 -4.21 -28.78
CA ARG A 722 -36.82 -5.04 -28.12
C ARG A 722 -35.93 -5.75 -29.15
N ASP A 723 -36.55 -6.35 -30.17
CA ASP A 723 -35.82 -7.10 -31.20
C ASP A 723 -35.05 -6.21 -32.17
N GLY A 724 -35.25 -4.89 -32.10
CA GLY A 724 -34.67 -3.92 -33.03
C GLY A 724 -35.20 -4.05 -34.46
N THR A 725 -36.30 -4.80 -34.67
CA THR A 725 -37.00 -4.88 -35.96
C THR A 725 -37.90 -3.68 -36.21
N MET A 726 -38.27 -2.96 -35.15
CA MET A 726 -38.92 -1.66 -35.20
C MET A 726 -38.00 -0.63 -34.53
N ILE A 727 -37.74 0.50 -35.21
CA ILE A 727 -36.89 1.57 -34.69
C ILE A 727 -37.76 2.72 -34.17
N GLY A 728 -37.43 3.18 -32.96
CA GLY A 728 -38.12 4.25 -32.27
C GLY A 728 -37.36 5.58 -32.28
N CYS A 729 -38.09 6.69 -32.22
CA CYS A 729 -37.54 8.00 -31.87
C CYS A 729 -38.44 8.79 -30.90
N PHE A 730 -37.86 9.79 -30.23
CA PHE A 730 -38.51 10.56 -29.17
C PHE A 730 -38.56 12.06 -29.50
N GLY A 731 -39.72 12.55 -29.91
CA GLY A 731 -39.97 13.93 -30.34
C GLY A 731 -40.44 14.83 -29.20
N LEU A 732 -39.50 15.52 -28.54
CA LEU A 732 -39.81 16.52 -27.50
C LEU A 732 -39.35 17.93 -27.90
N THR A 733 -38.06 18.08 -28.19
CA THR A 733 -37.38 19.35 -28.45
C THR A 733 -37.89 20.03 -29.72
N GLU A 734 -38.16 21.34 -29.63
CA GLU A 734 -38.64 22.16 -30.74
C GLU A 734 -37.64 23.24 -31.16
N PRO A 735 -37.65 23.69 -32.44
CA PRO A 735 -36.73 24.71 -32.94
C PRO A 735 -36.69 26.00 -32.12
N ASN A 736 -37.83 26.45 -31.61
CA ASN A 736 -37.96 27.74 -30.93
C ASN A 736 -37.83 27.68 -29.39
N HIS A 737 -37.94 26.50 -28.78
CA HIS A 737 -38.10 26.37 -27.32
C HIS A 737 -36.98 25.59 -26.63
N GLY A 738 -36.18 24.79 -27.36
CA GLY A 738 -34.97 24.16 -26.83
C GLY A 738 -35.18 23.41 -25.50
N SER A 739 -34.64 23.96 -24.40
CA SER A 739 -34.73 23.38 -23.04
C SER A 739 -36.02 23.68 -22.29
N ASP A 740 -36.93 24.49 -22.85
CA ASP A 740 -38.26 24.79 -22.28
C ASP A 740 -39.38 24.01 -23.00
N PRO A 741 -39.62 22.74 -22.65
CA PRO A 741 -40.72 21.98 -23.25
C PRO A 741 -42.10 22.50 -22.84
N ARG A 742 -42.23 23.37 -21.83
CA ARG A 742 -43.53 23.89 -21.39
C ARG A 742 -44.15 24.81 -22.44
N SER A 743 -43.30 25.56 -23.12
CA SER A 743 -43.69 26.53 -24.16
C SER A 743 -43.91 25.91 -25.54
N MET A 744 -43.89 24.58 -25.66
CA MET A 744 -44.04 23.88 -26.95
C MET A 744 -45.28 24.31 -27.74
N GLU A 745 -45.08 24.42 -29.06
CA GLU A 745 -46.04 24.82 -30.08
C GLU A 745 -46.73 23.61 -30.73
N THR A 746 -46.09 22.43 -30.74
CA THR A 746 -46.71 21.23 -31.31
C THR A 746 -48.02 20.94 -30.59
N ILE A 747 -49.12 20.88 -31.34
CA ILE A 747 -50.48 20.81 -30.83
C ILE A 747 -51.20 19.58 -31.38
N ALA A 748 -52.01 18.95 -30.53
CA ALA A 748 -52.93 17.88 -30.90
C ALA A 748 -54.38 18.39 -30.76
N ARG A 749 -55.14 18.32 -31.86
CA ARG A 749 -56.57 18.69 -31.92
C ARG A 749 -57.41 17.47 -32.24
N GLU A 750 -58.70 17.49 -31.93
CA GLU A 750 -59.59 16.45 -32.47
C GLU A 750 -59.57 16.50 -34.00
N HIS A 751 -59.51 15.33 -34.65
CA HIS A 751 -59.44 15.29 -36.10
C HIS A 751 -60.75 15.82 -36.71
N PRO A 752 -60.70 16.77 -37.66
CA PRO A 752 -61.90 17.49 -38.11
C PRO A 752 -62.96 16.59 -38.77
N THR A 753 -62.54 15.44 -39.31
CA THR A 753 -63.42 14.54 -40.08
C THR A 753 -63.40 13.07 -39.64
N LYS A 754 -62.49 12.64 -38.75
CA LYS A 754 -62.27 11.23 -38.41
C LYS A 754 -62.48 11.02 -36.92
N LYS A 755 -63.62 10.44 -36.54
CA LYS A 755 -63.96 10.21 -35.13
C LYS A 755 -62.95 9.26 -34.47
N GLY A 756 -62.57 9.55 -33.23
CA GLY A 756 -61.59 8.75 -32.47
C GLY A 756 -60.14 8.98 -32.89
N TYR A 757 -59.84 10.08 -33.58
CA TYR A 757 -58.48 10.46 -34.00
C TYR A 757 -58.17 11.89 -33.56
N PHE A 758 -56.89 12.16 -33.35
CA PHE A 758 -56.31 13.49 -33.21
C PHE A 758 -55.60 13.90 -34.51
N SER A 759 -55.55 15.20 -34.79
CA SER A 759 -54.73 15.82 -35.83
C SER A 759 -53.57 16.56 -35.15
N LEU A 760 -52.33 16.13 -35.40
CA LEU A 760 -51.13 16.72 -34.81
C LEU A 760 -50.43 17.63 -35.82
N SER A 761 -50.08 18.84 -35.38
CA SER A 761 -49.29 19.79 -36.18
C SER A 761 -48.18 20.41 -35.34
N GLY A 762 -46.98 20.53 -35.92
CA GLY A 762 -45.81 21.11 -35.26
C GLY A 762 -44.49 20.58 -35.79
N ALA A 763 -43.39 20.96 -35.15
CA ALA A 763 -42.05 20.56 -35.56
C ALA A 763 -41.15 20.22 -34.36
N LYS A 764 -40.40 19.13 -34.49
CA LYS A 764 -39.35 18.71 -33.55
C LYS A 764 -37.99 18.74 -34.24
N THR A 765 -36.93 19.00 -33.46
CA THR A 765 -35.55 19.06 -33.97
C THR A 765 -34.57 18.40 -33.01
N TRP A 766 -33.40 18.01 -33.52
CA TRP A 766 -32.38 17.25 -32.79
C TRP A 766 -32.86 15.86 -32.33
N ILE A 767 -33.71 15.21 -33.13
CA ILE A 767 -34.32 13.94 -32.77
C ILE A 767 -33.51 12.78 -33.34
N THR A 768 -32.76 12.10 -32.47
CA THR A 768 -32.03 10.88 -32.81
C THR A 768 -32.98 9.80 -33.31
N ASN A 769 -32.54 9.03 -34.30
CA ASN A 769 -33.29 7.99 -35.04
C ASN A 769 -34.45 8.49 -35.91
N SER A 770 -34.88 9.76 -35.83
CA SER A 770 -36.10 10.20 -36.54
C SER A 770 -36.07 9.95 -38.05
N PRO A 771 -34.95 10.04 -38.80
CA PRO A 771 -34.97 9.74 -40.23
C PRO A 771 -35.26 8.28 -40.58
N ILE A 772 -35.00 7.34 -39.66
CA ILE A 772 -35.13 5.89 -39.86
C ILE A 772 -36.16 5.23 -38.94
N ALA A 773 -36.83 5.98 -38.08
CA ALA A 773 -37.76 5.44 -37.09
C ALA A 773 -39.12 5.03 -37.70
N ASP A 774 -39.53 3.80 -37.42
CA ASP A 774 -40.86 3.27 -37.73
C ASP A 774 -41.92 3.81 -36.75
N LEU A 775 -41.54 4.00 -35.48
CA LEU A 775 -42.40 4.49 -34.41
C LEU A 775 -41.85 5.81 -33.83
N LEU A 776 -42.69 6.83 -33.77
CA LEU A 776 -42.35 8.14 -33.23
C LEU A 776 -43.20 8.41 -31.99
N ILE A 777 -42.56 8.65 -30.85
CA ILE A 777 -43.25 9.17 -29.67
C ILE A 777 -43.16 10.69 -29.71
N VAL A 778 -44.27 11.36 -30.02
CA VAL A 778 -44.31 12.82 -30.11
C VAL A 778 -45.07 13.39 -28.92
N TRP A 779 -44.42 14.31 -28.21
CA TRP A 779 -45.06 15.09 -27.15
C TRP A 779 -45.67 16.37 -27.73
N ALA A 780 -46.97 16.54 -27.50
CA ALA A 780 -47.75 17.66 -28.02
C ALA A 780 -48.72 18.19 -26.96
N LYS A 781 -49.06 19.48 -27.05
CA LYS A 781 -50.09 20.13 -26.23
C LYS A 781 -51.46 19.72 -26.74
N LEU A 782 -52.29 19.12 -25.90
CA LEU A 782 -53.66 18.77 -26.24
C LEU A 782 -54.54 20.03 -26.16
N GLU A 783 -55.14 20.46 -27.28
CA GLU A 783 -55.85 21.74 -27.39
C GLU A 783 -56.97 21.88 -26.34
N THR A 784 -57.73 20.81 -26.11
CA THR A 784 -58.89 20.81 -25.20
C THR A 784 -58.52 21.01 -23.74
N THR A 785 -57.30 20.66 -23.32
CA THR A 785 -56.87 20.71 -21.91
C THR A 785 -55.70 21.65 -21.67
N GLY A 786 -54.99 22.06 -22.72
CA GLY A 786 -53.71 22.78 -22.63
C GLY A 786 -52.55 21.96 -22.03
N LYS A 787 -52.77 20.68 -21.70
CA LYS A 787 -51.75 19.81 -21.10
C LYS A 787 -50.95 19.06 -22.18
N ILE A 788 -49.70 18.76 -21.87
CA ILE A 788 -48.83 17.96 -22.73
C ILE A 788 -49.20 16.48 -22.61
N ARG A 789 -49.29 15.77 -23.75
CA ARG A 789 -49.55 14.32 -23.85
C ARG A 789 -48.57 13.70 -24.85
N GLY A 790 -48.28 12.41 -24.68
CA GLY A 790 -47.44 11.63 -25.60
C GLY A 790 -48.30 10.84 -26.58
N PHE A 791 -47.94 10.87 -27.86
CA PHE A 791 -48.64 10.20 -28.95
C PHE A 791 -47.70 9.25 -29.69
N LEU A 792 -48.15 8.01 -29.89
CA LEU A 792 -47.45 6.98 -30.66
C LEU A 792 -47.85 7.07 -32.14
N ILE A 793 -46.91 7.46 -33.00
CA ILE A 793 -47.14 7.66 -34.43
C ILE A 793 -46.36 6.60 -35.21
N GLU A 794 -47.05 5.76 -35.96
CA GLU A 794 -46.45 4.76 -36.85
C GLU A 794 -46.27 5.37 -38.23
N ARG A 795 -45.01 5.47 -38.70
CA ARG A 795 -44.67 6.13 -39.97
C ARG A 795 -45.46 5.55 -41.15
N GLY A 796 -45.60 4.23 -41.20
CA GLY A 796 -46.27 3.52 -42.28
C GLY A 796 -47.78 3.81 -42.39
N GLU A 797 -48.40 4.30 -41.31
CA GLU A 797 -49.83 4.61 -41.25
C GLU A 797 -50.12 6.10 -41.53
N CYS A 798 -49.09 6.94 -41.62
CA CYS A 798 -49.24 8.36 -41.90
C CYS A 798 -49.54 8.60 -43.39
N PRO A 799 -50.61 9.35 -43.73
CA PRO A 799 -50.86 9.74 -45.11
C PRO A 799 -49.68 10.55 -45.70
N PRO A 800 -49.37 10.38 -47.00
CA PRO A 800 -48.33 11.16 -47.66
C PRO A 800 -48.50 12.67 -47.43
N GLY A 801 -47.40 13.36 -47.10
CA GLY A 801 -47.38 14.80 -46.84
C GLY A 801 -47.76 15.23 -45.43
N THR A 802 -48.20 14.32 -44.56
CA THR A 802 -48.57 14.67 -43.17
C THR A 802 -47.44 14.49 -42.15
N LEU A 803 -46.42 13.70 -42.49
CA LEU A 803 -45.23 13.45 -41.67
C LEU A 803 -43.98 13.47 -42.56
N GLU A 804 -43.00 14.30 -42.20
CA GLU A 804 -41.66 14.30 -42.78
C GLU A 804 -40.59 14.22 -41.69
N THR A 805 -39.51 13.47 -41.95
CA THR A 805 -38.39 13.28 -41.00
C THR A 805 -37.04 13.55 -41.64
N PRO A 806 -36.73 14.80 -42.05
CA PRO A 806 -35.48 15.10 -42.73
C PRO A 806 -34.27 14.92 -41.80
N SER A 807 -33.16 14.41 -42.35
CA SER A 807 -31.90 14.24 -41.63
C SER A 807 -31.16 15.57 -41.44
N LEU A 808 -30.56 15.78 -40.27
CA LEU A 808 -29.62 16.87 -40.00
C LEU A 808 -28.18 16.41 -40.33
N LYS A 809 -27.58 17.03 -41.35
CA LYS A 809 -26.22 16.72 -41.84
C LYS A 809 -25.18 17.74 -41.33
N HIS A 810 -23.91 17.41 -41.49
CA HIS A 810 -22.75 18.26 -41.20
C HIS A 810 -22.60 18.59 -39.71
N LYS A 811 -22.86 17.61 -38.85
CA LYS A 811 -22.75 17.78 -37.39
C LYS A 811 -21.29 17.79 -36.96
N ASN A 812 -20.94 18.66 -36.01
CA ASN A 812 -19.58 18.70 -35.43
C ASN A 812 -19.31 17.56 -34.43
N GLY A 813 -20.37 16.92 -33.91
CA GLY A 813 -20.30 15.81 -32.95
C GLY A 813 -21.52 14.89 -33.09
N LEU A 814 -21.45 13.72 -32.47
CA LEU A 814 -22.41 12.61 -32.61
C LEU A 814 -22.65 12.23 -34.07
N ARG A 815 -21.60 12.26 -34.91
CA ARG A 815 -21.70 12.01 -36.35
C ARG A 815 -22.05 10.55 -36.66
N ALA A 816 -21.60 9.60 -35.83
CA ALA A 816 -21.98 8.19 -35.89
C ALA A 816 -23.38 7.91 -35.31
N SER A 817 -24.28 8.90 -35.30
CA SER A 817 -25.70 8.72 -35.00
C SER A 817 -26.53 9.45 -36.04
N ILE A 818 -27.64 8.85 -36.45
CA ILE A 818 -28.58 9.55 -37.31
C ILE A 818 -29.50 10.44 -36.47
N THR A 819 -29.59 11.71 -36.84
CA THR A 819 -30.38 12.72 -36.13
C THR A 819 -31.16 13.52 -37.15
N GLY A 820 -32.41 13.83 -36.86
CA GLY A 820 -33.27 14.54 -37.80
C GLY A 820 -34.27 15.46 -37.11
N MET A 821 -35.24 15.86 -37.92
CA MET A 821 -36.43 16.57 -37.48
C MET A 821 -37.63 15.63 -37.53
N ILE A 822 -38.75 16.09 -36.95
CA ILE A 822 -40.08 15.54 -37.17
C ILE A 822 -40.95 16.74 -37.55
N GLN A 823 -41.54 16.72 -38.73
CA GLN A 823 -42.45 17.76 -39.20
C GLN A 823 -43.82 17.13 -39.37
N LEU A 824 -44.82 17.71 -38.70
CA LEU A 824 -46.18 17.23 -38.67
C LEU A 824 -47.08 18.31 -39.24
N ASP A 825 -47.82 17.98 -40.30
CA ASP A 825 -48.89 18.80 -40.84
C ASP A 825 -50.20 18.01 -40.79
N ASN A 826 -51.01 18.33 -39.79
CA ASN A 826 -52.32 17.73 -39.56
C ASN A 826 -52.28 16.18 -39.59
N CYS A 827 -51.23 15.60 -39.00
CA CYS A 827 -51.00 14.17 -39.00
C CYS A 827 -52.07 13.43 -38.17
N PRO A 828 -52.86 12.53 -38.78
CA PRO A 828 -53.92 11.82 -38.08
C PRO A 828 -53.34 10.72 -37.20
N VAL A 829 -53.67 10.74 -35.90
CA VAL A 829 -53.22 9.74 -34.91
C VAL A 829 -54.43 9.17 -34.17
N PRO A 830 -54.62 7.84 -34.10
CA PRO A 830 -55.71 7.24 -33.32
C PRO A 830 -55.68 7.69 -31.85
N ALA A 831 -56.85 7.92 -31.25
CA ALA A 831 -56.94 8.29 -29.83
C ALA A 831 -56.39 7.20 -28.90
N GLU A 832 -56.49 5.94 -29.30
CA GLU A 832 -55.91 4.78 -28.62
C GLU A 832 -54.37 4.76 -28.62
N ASN A 833 -53.71 5.56 -29.47
CA ASN A 833 -52.25 5.70 -29.50
C ASN A 833 -51.73 6.81 -28.55
N MET A 834 -52.60 7.42 -27.74
CA MET A 834 -52.21 8.39 -26.73
C MET A 834 -51.79 7.68 -25.43
N LEU A 835 -50.65 8.07 -24.85
CA LEU A 835 -50.15 7.53 -23.59
C LEU A 835 -51.00 8.01 -22.39
N GLN A 836 -51.07 7.20 -21.33
CA GLN A 836 -51.83 7.45 -20.09
C GLN A 836 -51.06 8.32 -19.08
N VAL A 837 -50.47 9.41 -19.56
CA VAL A 837 -49.75 10.38 -18.71
C VAL A 837 -49.99 11.81 -19.19
N GLU A 838 -50.07 12.76 -18.25
CA GLU A 838 -50.31 14.18 -18.54
C GLU A 838 -49.20 15.08 -17.99
N GLY A 839 -48.94 16.17 -18.70
CA GLY A 839 -47.98 17.19 -18.31
C GLY A 839 -46.52 16.75 -18.47
N LEU A 840 -45.61 17.50 -17.85
CA LEU A 840 -44.17 17.26 -17.97
C LEU A 840 -43.67 16.02 -17.22
N LYS A 841 -44.51 15.40 -16.37
CA LYS A 841 -44.16 14.16 -15.67
C LYS A 841 -43.79 13.04 -16.64
N GLY A 842 -44.52 12.91 -17.75
CA GLY A 842 -44.29 11.90 -18.78
C GLY A 842 -42.90 12.02 -19.43
N PRO A 843 -42.59 13.13 -20.13
CA PRO A 843 -41.28 13.27 -20.77
C PRO A 843 -40.13 13.30 -19.75
N PHE A 844 -40.32 13.85 -18.54
CA PHE A 844 -39.26 13.93 -17.53
C PHE A 844 -38.92 12.58 -16.88
N SER A 845 -39.87 11.66 -16.70
CA SER A 845 -39.54 10.31 -16.19
C SER A 845 -38.60 9.57 -17.15
N CYS A 846 -38.86 9.71 -18.45
CA CYS A 846 -38.05 9.11 -19.53
C CYS A 846 -36.65 9.74 -19.59
N LEU A 847 -36.58 11.08 -19.51
CA LEU A 847 -35.32 11.82 -19.54
C LEU A 847 -34.44 11.49 -18.34
N ASN A 848 -35.01 11.26 -17.15
CA ASN A 848 -34.23 10.85 -15.99
C ASN A 848 -33.55 9.48 -16.22
N SER A 849 -34.24 8.52 -16.85
CA SER A 849 -33.64 7.24 -17.22
C SER A 849 -32.51 7.38 -18.24
N ALA A 850 -32.69 8.23 -19.25
CA ALA A 850 -31.66 8.49 -20.26
C ALA A 850 -30.43 9.23 -19.67
N ARG A 851 -30.65 10.27 -18.85
CA ARG A 851 -29.60 11.00 -18.11
C ARG A 851 -28.74 10.10 -17.23
N TYR A 852 -29.38 9.14 -16.55
CA TYR A 852 -28.68 8.16 -15.74
C TYR A 852 -27.75 7.29 -16.62
N GLY A 853 -28.22 6.83 -17.78
CA GLY A 853 -27.38 6.13 -18.76
C GLY A 853 -26.21 6.96 -19.28
N ILE A 854 -26.41 8.27 -19.53
CA ILE A 854 -25.34 9.21 -19.93
C ILE A 854 -24.26 9.34 -18.85
N ALA A 855 -24.66 9.38 -17.56
CA ALA A 855 -23.71 9.47 -16.46
C ALA A 855 -22.73 8.28 -16.45
N PHE A 856 -23.20 7.07 -16.77
CA PHE A 856 -22.33 5.91 -16.99
C PHE A 856 -21.53 6.01 -18.29
N GLY A 857 -22.22 6.30 -19.39
CA GLY A 857 -21.68 6.32 -20.73
C GLY A 857 -20.44 7.22 -20.88
N THR A 858 -20.50 8.44 -20.36
CA THR A 858 -19.40 9.41 -20.43
C THR A 858 -18.12 8.94 -19.73
N MET A 859 -18.23 8.12 -18.67
CA MET A 859 -17.05 7.49 -18.03
C MET A 859 -16.42 6.43 -18.93
N GLY A 860 -17.23 5.72 -19.72
CA GLY A 860 -16.74 4.81 -20.76
C GLY A 860 -15.90 5.54 -21.81
N ALA A 861 -16.39 6.68 -22.33
CA ALA A 861 -15.64 7.51 -23.27
C ALA A 861 -14.32 8.04 -22.65
N LEU A 862 -14.35 8.49 -21.39
CA LEU A 862 -13.16 8.95 -20.68
C LEU A 862 -12.12 7.83 -20.50
N GLU A 863 -12.55 6.61 -20.16
CA GLU A 863 -11.65 5.44 -20.06
C GLU A 863 -10.98 5.10 -21.40
N ASP A 864 -11.69 5.19 -22.53
CA ASP A 864 -11.06 5.03 -23.85
C ASP A 864 -10.00 6.10 -24.11
N CYS A 865 -10.30 7.37 -23.77
CA CYS A 865 -9.33 8.46 -23.86
C CYS A 865 -8.08 8.23 -22.99
N ILE A 866 -8.26 7.75 -21.74
CA ILE A 866 -7.16 7.42 -20.83
C ILE A 866 -6.30 6.30 -21.42
N ASN A 867 -6.92 5.22 -21.89
CA ASN A 867 -6.22 4.09 -22.50
C ASN A 867 -5.34 4.54 -23.67
N ARG A 868 -5.90 5.33 -24.60
CA ARG A 868 -5.17 5.84 -25.77
C ARG A 868 -4.06 6.81 -25.39
N ALA A 869 -4.34 7.75 -24.48
CA ALA A 869 -3.36 8.73 -24.04
C ALA A 869 -2.20 8.06 -23.30
N ARG A 870 -2.48 7.05 -22.47
CA ARG A 870 -1.46 6.26 -21.76
C ARG A 870 -0.57 5.49 -22.73
N THR A 871 -1.15 4.75 -23.67
CA THR A 871 -0.38 4.02 -24.69
C THR A 871 0.53 4.95 -25.47
N TYR A 872 0.00 6.06 -25.98
CA TYR A 872 0.80 7.06 -26.68
C TYR A 872 1.93 7.65 -25.81
N ALA A 873 1.66 7.93 -24.52
CA ALA A 873 2.65 8.49 -23.61
C ALA A 873 3.77 7.49 -23.26
N LEU A 874 3.48 6.19 -23.22
CA LEU A 874 4.47 5.15 -23.01
C LEU A 874 5.34 4.92 -24.25
N ASP A 875 4.75 4.95 -25.44
CA ASP A 875 5.46 4.65 -26.70
C ASP A 875 6.28 5.83 -27.22
N ARG A 876 5.80 7.07 -27.01
CA ARG A 876 6.47 8.27 -27.54
C ARG A 876 7.62 8.70 -26.64
N ASN A 877 8.84 8.71 -27.19
CA ASN A 877 10.03 9.23 -26.53
C ASN A 877 10.30 10.71 -26.87
N GLN A 878 10.68 11.50 -25.86
CA GLN A 878 11.18 12.86 -26.01
C GLN A 878 12.31 13.12 -25.00
N PHE A 879 13.38 13.78 -25.43
CA PHE A 879 14.61 13.94 -24.63
C PHE A 879 15.15 12.61 -24.10
N LYS A 880 15.15 11.57 -24.96
CA LYS A 880 15.66 10.21 -24.69
C LYS A 880 14.91 9.42 -23.60
N LYS A 881 13.70 9.82 -23.21
CA LYS A 881 12.84 9.06 -22.29
C LYS A 881 11.35 9.13 -22.67
N PRO A 882 10.50 8.19 -22.22
CA PRO A 882 9.07 8.20 -22.54
C PRO A 882 8.36 9.46 -22.06
N LEU A 883 7.34 9.92 -22.79
CA LEU A 883 6.48 11.04 -22.34
C LEU A 883 5.81 10.74 -21.00
N ALA A 884 5.50 9.48 -20.72
CA ALA A 884 4.95 9.01 -19.45
C ALA A 884 5.87 9.25 -18.23
N SER A 885 7.16 9.55 -18.43
CA SER A 885 8.10 9.87 -17.34
C SER A 885 8.02 11.32 -16.85
N TYR A 886 7.31 12.22 -17.55
CA TYR A 886 7.22 13.63 -17.17
C TYR A 886 6.05 13.87 -16.21
N GLN A 887 6.31 14.65 -15.16
CA GLN A 887 5.38 14.93 -14.05
C GLN A 887 3.99 15.39 -14.53
N LEU A 888 3.92 16.32 -15.50
CA LEU A 888 2.64 16.85 -15.98
C LEU A 888 1.82 15.83 -16.79
N ILE A 889 2.47 14.86 -17.43
CA ILE A 889 1.77 13.77 -18.12
C ILE A 889 1.18 12.81 -17.10
N GLN A 890 1.95 12.43 -16.07
CA GLN A 890 1.47 11.59 -14.97
C GLN A 890 0.32 12.24 -14.22
N LYS A 891 0.41 13.56 -13.93
CA LYS A 891 -0.68 14.31 -13.29
C LYS A 891 -1.97 14.25 -14.09
N LYS A 892 -1.92 14.52 -15.41
CA LYS A 892 -3.11 14.50 -16.28
C LYS A 892 -3.76 13.12 -16.33
N LEU A 893 -2.96 12.06 -16.41
CA LEU A 893 -3.46 10.67 -16.38
C LEU A 893 -4.09 10.33 -15.02
N ALA A 894 -3.46 10.76 -13.92
CA ALA A 894 -3.98 10.54 -12.57
C ALA A 894 -5.30 11.29 -12.32
N ASP A 895 -5.40 12.55 -12.73
CA ASP A 895 -6.63 13.35 -12.60
C ASP A 895 -7.80 12.68 -13.38
N ALA A 896 -7.57 12.34 -14.65
CA ALA A 896 -8.59 11.72 -15.50
C ALA A 896 -9.02 10.34 -14.98
N LEU A 897 -8.08 9.51 -14.51
CA LEU A 897 -8.37 8.20 -13.93
C LEU A 897 -9.20 8.33 -12.65
N THR A 898 -8.89 9.32 -11.81
CA THR A 898 -9.63 9.59 -10.57
C THR A 898 -11.07 9.96 -10.89
N ASP A 899 -11.27 10.88 -11.85
CA ASP A 899 -12.60 11.30 -12.30
C ASP A 899 -13.42 10.12 -12.85
N ALA A 900 -12.81 9.25 -13.68
CA ALA A 900 -13.48 8.07 -14.24
C ALA A 900 -13.93 7.08 -13.16
N ALA A 901 -13.08 6.82 -12.17
CA ALA A 901 -13.36 5.89 -11.09
C ALA A 901 -14.44 6.42 -10.13
N TYR A 902 -14.33 7.69 -9.74
CA TYR A 902 -15.28 8.34 -8.84
C TYR A 902 -16.65 8.46 -9.50
N GLY A 903 -16.68 8.89 -10.77
CA GLY A 903 -17.90 9.02 -11.54
C GLY A 903 -18.62 7.69 -11.76
N THR A 904 -17.87 6.59 -11.97
CA THR A 904 -18.44 5.24 -12.10
C THR A 904 -19.05 4.76 -10.78
N LEU A 905 -18.34 4.87 -9.66
CA LEU A 905 -18.87 4.45 -8.35
C LEU A 905 -20.10 5.26 -7.92
N ALA A 906 -20.08 6.57 -8.12
CA ALA A 906 -21.22 7.42 -7.83
C ALA A 906 -22.45 7.00 -8.65
N ALA A 907 -22.25 6.68 -9.94
CA ALA A 907 -23.33 6.22 -10.80
C ALA A 907 -23.85 4.83 -10.38
N ILE A 908 -22.98 3.89 -9.97
CA ILE A 908 -23.38 2.59 -9.39
C ILE A 908 -24.23 2.78 -8.15
N HIS A 909 -23.80 3.65 -7.22
CA HIS A 909 -24.54 3.90 -5.98
C HIS A 909 -25.92 4.49 -6.25
N VAL A 910 -26.02 5.51 -7.12
CA VAL A 910 -27.32 6.06 -7.53
C VAL A 910 -28.18 5.01 -8.24
N GLY A 911 -27.57 4.11 -9.01
CA GLY A 911 -28.26 2.98 -9.63
C GLY A 911 -28.90 2.03 -8.64
N ARG A 912 -28.19 1.68 -7.56
CA ARG A 912 -28.74 0.89 -6.45
C ARG A 912 -29.91 1.60 -5.78
N LEU A 913 -29.72 2.87 -5.40
CA LEU A 913 -30.80 3.68 -4.81
C LEU A 913 -32.02 3.79 -5.75
N LYS A 914 -31.80 3.81 -7.07
CA LYS A 914 -32.88 3.83 -8.06
C LYS A 914 -33.65 2.51 -8.07
N ASP A 915 -32.94 1.39 -8.03
CA ASP A 915 -33.55 0.05 -7.98
C ASP A 915 -34.29 -0.18 -6.64
N ASP A 916 -33.78 0.38 -5.53
CA ASP A 916 -34.40 0.34 -4.20
C ASP A 916 -35.55 1.35 -4.01
N GLY A 917 -35.78 2.24 -4.99
CA GLY A 917 -36.83 3.27 -4.93
C GLY A 917 -36.52 4.47 -4.02
N GLU A 918 -35.27 4.63 -3.60
CA GLU A 918 -34.80 5.69 -2.69
C GLU A 918 -34.13 6.88 -3.41
N MET A 919 -34.00 6.82 -4.73
CA MET A 919 -33.31 7.85 -5.51
C MET A 919 -34.09 9.16 -5.62
N ALA A 920 -33.44 10.28 -5.27
CA ALA A 920 -33.93 11.62 -5.57
C ALA A 920 -33.50 12.08 -6.99
N PRO A 921 -34.35 12.78 -7.77
CA PRO A 921 -34.01 13.27 -9.12
C PRO A 921 -32.74 14.15 -9.19
N GLU A 922 -32.46 14.90 -8.13
CA GLU A 922 -31.27 15.74 -7.98
C GLU A 922 -29.98 14.91 -8.03
N MET A 923 -30.02 13.65 -7.57
CA MET A 923 -28.87 12.73 -7.61
C MET A 923 -28.45 12.43 -9.06
N ILE A 924 -29.41 12.18 -9.97
CA ILE A 924 -29.13 12.00 -11.40
C ILE A 924 -28.51 13.28 -11.98
N SER A 925 -29.06 14.44 -11.63
CA SER A 925 -28.52 15.73 -12.10
C SER A 925 -27.07 15.94 -11.64
N MET A 926 -26.76 15.55 -10.40
CA MET A 926 -25.42 15.64 -9.84
C MET A 926 -24.43 14.76 -10.61
N ILE A 927 -24.73 13.46 -10.77
CA ILE A 927 -23.80 12.53 -11.42
C ILE A 927 -23.68 12.80 -12.93
N LYS A 928 -24.77 13.14 -13.63
CA LYS A 928 -24.73 13.44 -15.07
C LYS A 928 -23.87 14.67 -15.32
N ARG A 929 -24.11 15.75 -14.58
CA ARG A 929 -23.34 16.99 -14.70
C ARG A 929 -21.86 16.73 -14.44
N GLN A 930 -21.54 16.16 -13.28
CA GLN A 930 -20.15 15.92 -12.88
C GLN A 930 -19.43 15.04 -13.91
N ASN A 931 -20.02 13.92 -14.31
CA ASN A 931 -19.40 12.97 -15.22
C ASN A 931 -19.20 13.55 -16.62
N CYS A 932 -20.19 14.27 -17.19
CA CYS A 932 -20.02 14.95 -18.47
C CYS A 932 -18.90 16.00 -18.42
N ASP A 933 -18.90 16.85 -17.39
CA ASP A 933 -17.92 17.94 -17.25
C ASP A 933 -16.50 17.39 -17.08
N ARG A 934 -16.33 16.36 -16.25
CA ARG A 934 -15.03 15.72 -16.01
C ARG A 934 -14.55 14.92 -17.22
N ALA A 935 -15.43 14.18 -17.89
CA ALA A 935 -15.09 13.45 -19.12
C ALA A 935 -14.57 14.41 -20.20
N LEU A 936 -15.25 15.53 -20.43
CA LEU A 936 -14.82 16.52 -21.42
C LEU A 936 -13.49 17.20 -21.04
N ALA A 937 -13.26 17.46 -19.75
CA ALA A 937 -12.01 18.04 -19.27
C ALA A 937 -10.84 17.04 -19.41
N GLY A 938 -11.05 15.78 -19.02
CA GLY A 938 -10.05 14.71 -19.03
C GLY A 938 -9.72 14.17 -20.43
N ALA A 939 -10.63 14.27 -21.39
CA ALA A 939 -10.43 13.80 -22.77
C ALA A 939 -9.48 14.69 -23.63
N ARG A 940 -8.97 15.81 -23.10
CA ARG A 940 -8.14 16.76 -23.87
C ARG A 940 -6.68 16.31 -24.00
N ALA A 941 -6.39 15.49 -25.01
CA ALA A 941 -5.03 15.09 -25.43
C ALA A 941 -4.80 15.37 -26.94
N ASN A 942 -3.79 14.76 -27.58
CA ASN A 942 -3.48 14.99 -29.01
C ASN A 942 -4.69 14.64 -29.90
N ALA A 943 -5.43 15.67 -30.30
CA ALA A 943 -6.70 15.57 -31.02
C ALA A 943 -6.58 15.98 -32.51
N ALA A 944 -5.35 16.06 -33.02
CA ALA A 944 -5.09 16.57 -34.37
C ALA A 944 -5.48 15.59 -35.49
N SER A 945 -5.48 14.28 -35.23
CA SER A 945 -5.91 13.24 -36.18
C SER A 945 -7.01 12.37 -35.56
N ASP A 946 -8.02 12.08 -36.36
CA ASP A 946 -9.17 11.25 -35.99
C ASP A 946 -8.81 9.76 -35.90
N GLU A 947 -7.69 9.33 -36.47
CA GLU A 947 -7.12 7.99 -36.32
C GLU A 947 -6.78 7.64 -34.86
N TYR A 948 -6.53 8.66 -34.03
CA TYR A 948 -6.30 8.47 -32.59
C TYR A 948 -7.60 8.52 -31.77
N HIS A 949 -8.76 8.73 -32.38
CA HIS A 949 -10.11 8.72 -31.80
C HIS A 949 -10.42 9.73 -30.67
N ILE A 950 -9.42 10.35 -30.04
CA ILE A 950 -9.61 11.29 -28.93
C ILE A 950 -10.37 12.54 -29.38
N GLY A 951 -10.02 13.11 -30.54
CA GLY A 951 -10.70 14.30 -31.07
C GLY A 951 -12.20 14.09 -31.29
N ARG A 952 -12.59 12.89 -31.72
CA ARG A 952 -13.98 12.47 -31.86
C ARG A 952 -14.70 12.43 -30.51
N HIS A 953 -14.11 11.79 -29.51
CA HIS A 953 -14.69 11.74 -28.15
C HIS A 953 -14.86 13.14 -27.57
N VAL A 954 -13.89 14.04 -27.73
CA VAL A 954 -14.01 15.44 -27.28
C VAL A 954 -15.19 16.14 -27.97
N ALA A 955 -15.31 16.02 -29.29
CA ALA A 955 -16.40 16.63 -30.05
C ALA A 955 -17.77 16.08 -29.64
N ASN A 956 -17.86 14.76 -29.43
CA ASN A 956 -19.05 14.09 -28.93
C ASN A 956 -19.41 14.56 -27.51
N LEU A 957 -18.47 14.48 -26.56
CA LEU A 957 -18.68 14.83 -25.15
C LEU A 957 -19.11 16.29 -24.97
N PHE A 958 -18.63 17.20 -25.82
CA PHE A 958 -19.12 18.58 -25.87
C PHE A 958 -20.62 18.63 -26.15
N VAL A 959 -21.13 17.81 -27.08
CA VAL A 959 -22.56 17.69 -27.36
C VAL A 959 -23.29 16.96 -26.23
N VAL A 960 -22.71 15.88 -25.67
CA VAL A 960 -23.30 15.13 -24.53
C VAL A 960 -23.52 16.00 -23.29
N GLN A 961 -22.69 17.02 -23.09
CA GLN A 961 -22.85 17.98 -22.01
C GLN A 961 -24.14 18.82 -22.15
N THR A 962 -24.67 19.02 -23.37
CA THR A 962 -25.76 19.98 -23.64
C THR A 962 -27.14 19.35 -23.73
N TYR A 963 -27.29 18.17 -24.33
CA TYR A 963 -28.61 17.56 -24.51
C TYR A 963 -29.11 16.85 -23.26
N GLU A 964 -30.43 16.64 -23.21
CA GLU A 964 -31.18 16.15 -22.05
C GLU A 964 -30.98 17.00 -20.77
N GLY A 965 -30.46 18.22 -20.88
CA GLY A 965 -30.22 19.13 -19.76
C GLY A 965 -28.77 19.59 -19.76
N GLN A 966 -28.55 20.87 -20.02
CA GLN A 966 -27.20 21.44 -20.04
C GLN A 966 -26.64 21.57 -18.61
N SER A 967 -25.31 21.62 -18.47
CA SER A 967 -24.61 21.64 -17.16
C SER A 967 -25.13 22.73 -16.20
N ASP A 968 -25.47 23.92 -16.69
CA ASP A 968 -26.01 25.01 -15.88
C ASP A 968 -27.43 24.69 -15.42
N ILE A 969 -28.28 24.08 -16.26
CA ILE A 969 -29.62 23.63 -15.85
C ILE A 969 -29.54 22.61 -14.71
N HIS A 970 -28.63 21.64 -14.79
CA HIS A 970 -28.41 20.71 -13.69
C HIS A 970 -27.90 21.42 -12.43
N SER A 971 -27.06 22.44 -12.58
CA SER A 971 -26.60 23.27 -11.46
C SER A 971 -27.78 23.96 -10.77
N LEU A 972 -28.74 24.48 -11.54
CA LEU A 972 -29.94 25.12 -11.01
C LEU A 972 -30.90 24.12 -10.34
N ILE A 973 -31.02 22.89 -10.86
CA ILE A 973 -31.80 21.81 -10.23
C ILE A 973 -31.21 21.47 -8.85
N ILE A 974 -29.88 21.29 -8.78
CA ILE A 974 -29.19 21.01 -7.51
C ILE A 974 -29.30 22.22 -6.56
N GLY A 975 -29.12 23.44 -7.08
CA GLY A 975 -29.27 24.68 -6.30
C GLY A 975 -30.66 24.83 -5.67
N ARG A 976 -31.72 24.48 -6.41
CA ARG A 976 -33.08 24.37 -5.85
C ARG A 976 -33.16 23.29 -4.78
N GLY A 977 -32.58 22.11 -5.01
CA GLY A 977 -32.55 21.03 -4.01
C GLY A 977 -31.86 21.44 -2.70
N ILE A 978 -30.83 22.28 -2.77
CA ILE A 978 -30.11 22.82 -1.61
C ILE A 978 -30.91 23.92 -0.90
N THR A 979 -31.47 24.87 -1.66
CA THR A 979 -32.05 26.10 -1.10
C THR A 979 -33.55 26.03 -0.84
N GLY A 980 -34.25 25.07 -1.45
CA GLY A 980 -35.71 25.01 -1.49
C GLY A 980 -36.36 26.06 -2.40
N LEU A 981 -35.57 26.92 -3.07
CA LEU A 981 -36.04 28.05 -3.85
C LEU A 981 -35.82 27.83 -5.36
N GLN A 982 -36.85 28.09 -6.15
CA GLN A 982 -36.79 27.98 -7.61
C GLN A 982 -36.04 29.19 -8.20
N ALA A 983 -35.03 28.95 -9.04
CA ALA A 983 -34.19 30.01 -9.63
C ALA A 983 -34.73 30.59 -10.95
N PHE A 984 -35.67 29.92 -11.61
CA PHE A 984 -36.29 30.35 -12.89
C PHE A 984 -37.68 29.72 -13.08
N HIS A 985 -38.57 30.35 -13.85
CA HIS A 985 -39.99 29.98 -13.97
C HIS A 985 -40.33 28.96 -15.05
#